data_AF-A0A950UQ22-F1
#
_entry.id   AF-A0A950UQ22-F1
#
_cell.length_a   1.000
_cell.length_b   1.000
_cell.length_c   1.000
_cell.angle_alpha   90.00
_cell.angle_beta   90.00
_cell.angle_gamma   90.00
#
_symmetry.space_group_name_H-M   'P 1'
#
loop_
_entity.id
_entity.type
_entity.pdbx_description
1 polymer ?
#
loop_
_entity_poly.entity_id
_entity_poly.type
_entity_poly.pdbx_seq_one_letter_code
_entity_poly.pdbx_strand_id
1 'polypeptide(L)'
;MDVSEQARVLRSRWLIIAAVVVVGLAALAVLGRGPAPKYRGSATLVFDESGNPPRDQFVQDLTAAAALTRTPLVTTRAVGRLNAVNSEQDLASKITAQANPGDNTVVITTVPYASKSKARQLADGFAAELSNALGDQQASLSKQSSDAVAADQTAVADQLKGLEAKLAAAAKAPIDQQEVLRAQRDAVLRHLQDTLVANLALPRVQTLTRVGPVTANKVEHDRLAPTTVPGWMLAAGVLAILGCAVALVVERIEGRLRSRAAVERAFGLAVLAEVPAFDGDGIVAATEPLSAAADAFRDVRTSLARLGRPRGRNGAGRPASLELSSALVTSPSAGDGKTTTAVNLAAIVAETGKSVLVIDCDMRAPNAHDHFGVDAGPGLSDVLLGAATMEQVAVPTSVEGVRLVGAGRATQNPAALLARQHDFVSSARTLADFVILDAPPVSAHDTSELVWMVDAVVIACRTGVTRVAAAEHAQEVLEVLGSPPAGVVMLTPVAAEEPADGDGGAREARPAAVPITPPTPPAAAPPPPPAPPAPEPARPAPAAPSSPSPLSSSSVGILTRPAPTRSQTPPAAEPDSADWATRVETEEAGADSESIRRQLALPMRRVASWAGTAGLMVGMWFIIRIFLFQSFFIPSPSMTPALKPGDRVLVSKLSYRLHDVRRGDIVVFKRPPTLSREIAGPEVKDLVKRVIGLPGDTVEARDGHVIVDGRMLKEPYVPTGAITSPVPPTLIAPNHYWVMGDNRSVSEDSRYFGSISGDLIVGRVFFQVWPISHIGLI
;
A
#
# COMPACT_ATOMS: atom_id res chain seq x y z
N MET A 1 -13.37 -0.33 23.39
CA MET A 1 -13.54 -1.73 22.97
C MET A 1 -12.77 -2.56 23.95
N ASP A 2 -13.31 -3.71 24.34
CA ASP A 2 -12.54 -4.70 25.06
C ASP A 2 -11.57 -5.44 24.09
N VAL A 3 -10.56 -6.13 24.62
CA VAL A 3 -9.62 -6.94 23.83
C VAL A 3 -10.36 -8.06 23.10
N SER A 4 -11.37 -8.68 23.73
CA SER A 4 -12.25 -9.67 23.09
C SER A 4 -13.01 -9.10 21.90
N GLU A 5 -13.45 -7.84 21.99
CA GLU A 5 -14.19 -7.13 20.94
C GLU A 5 -13.27 -6.80 19.76
N GLN A 6 -12.01 -6.40 20.02
CA GLN A 6 -11.01 -6.19 18.97
C GLN A 6 -10.65 -7.48 18.23
N ALA A 7 -10.45 -8.59 18.97
CA ALA A 7 -10.17 -9.90 18.37
C ALA A 7 -11.30 -10.36 17.44
N ARG A 8 -12.57 -10.20 17.87
CA ARG A 8 -13.75 -10.56 17.05
C ARG A 8 -13.81 -9.76 15.74
N VAL A 9 -13.50 -8.46 15.78
CA VAL A 9 -13.48 -7.59 14.58
C VAL A 9 -12.33 -7.97 13.63
N LEU A 10 -11.15 -8.30 14.16
CA LEU A 10 -10.03 -8.78 13.35
C LEU A 10 -10.35 -10.13 12.67
N ARG A 11 -11.05 -11.04 13.39
CA ARG A 11 -11.51 -12.32 12.84
C ARG A 11 -12.59 -12.15 11.77
N SER A 12 -13.56 -11.24 11.94
CA SER A 12 -14.63 -11.02 10.95
C SER A 12 -14.19 -10.20 9.72
N ARG A 13 -13.15 -9.37 9.86
CA ARG A 13 -12.63 -8.50 8.78
C ARG A 13 -11.29 -8.96 8.20
N TRP A 14 -10.91 -10.23 8.38
CA TRP A 14 -9.62 -10.78 7.94
C TRP A 14 -9.33 -10.55 6.44
N LEU A 15 -10.37 -10.52 5.60
CA LEU A 15 -10.28 -10.21 4.17
C LEU A 15 -9.70 -8.81 3.88
N ILE A 16 -9.98 -7.81 4.74
CA ILE A 16 -9.40 -6.46 4.62
C ILE A 16 -7.89 -6.51 4.87
N ILE A 17 -7.47 -7.28 5.89
CA ILE A 17 -6.07 -7.47 6.26
C ILE A 17 -5.33 -8.18 5.11
N ALA A 18 -5.93 -9.27 4.58
CA ALA A 18 -5.39 -10.01 3.45
C ALA A 18 -5.29 -9.14 2.19
N ALA A 19 -6.29 -8.33 1.87
CA ALA A 19 -6.27 -7.43 0.72
C ALA A 19 -5.14 -6.39 0.82
N VAL A 20 -4.95 -5.75 1.98
CA VAL A 20 -3.86 -4.78 2.21
C VAL A 20 -2.48 -5.46 2.06
N VAL A 21 -2.31 -6.67 2.59
CA VAL A 21 -1.07 -7.44 2.43
C VAL A 21 -0.82 -7.84 0.97
N VAL A 22 -1.81 -8.39 0.27
CA VAL A 22 -1.67 -8.83 -1.13
C VAL A 22 -1.39 -7.65 -2.06
N VAL A 23 -2.13 -6.55 -1.95
CA VAL A 23 -1.92 -5.35 -2.78
C VAL A 23 -0.57 -4.70 -2.48
N GLY A 24 -0.16 -4.61 -1.21
CA GLY A 24 1.14 -4.06 -0.83
C GLY A 24 2.31 -4.92 -1.33
N LEU A 25 2.22 -6.24 -1.22
CA LEU A 25 3.23 -7.16 -1.76
C LEU A 25 3.26 -7.15 -3.29
N ALA A 26 2.10 -7.05 -3.97
CA ALA A 26 2.04 -6.91 -5.42
C ALA A 26 2.69 -5.60 -5.89
N ALA A 27 2.41 -4.47 -5.22
CA ALA A 27 3.05 -3.18 -5.50
C ALA A 27 4.57 -3.26 -5.31
N LEU A 28 5.05 -3.89 -4.24
CA LEU A 28 6.48 -4.14 -4.01
C LEU A 28 7.10 -5.06 -5.09
N ALA A 29 6.38 -6.07 -5.56
CA ALA A 29 6.85 -6.97 -6.62
C ALA A 29 6.84 -6.33 -8.03
N VAL A 30 6.04 -5.28 -8.25
CA VAL A 30 6.07 -4.46 -9.47
C VAL A 30 7.21 -3.44 -9.39
N LEU A 31 7.26 -2.64 -8.31
CA LEU A 31 8.28 -1.60 -8.10
C LEU A 31 9.70 -2.18 -7.91
N GLY A 32 9.81 -3.41 -7.42
CA GLY A 32 11.08 -4.12 -7.23
C GLY A 32 11.72 -4.68 -8.52
N ARG A 33 11.03 -4.65 -9.66
CA ARG A 33 11.58 -5.12 -10.95
C ARG A 33 12.50 -4.06 -11.58
N GLY A 34 13.73 -3.97 -11.06
CA GLY A 34 14.80 -3.21 -11.69
C GLY A 34 15.18 -3.74 -13.09
N PRO A 35 15.86 -2.93 -13.93
CA PRO A 35 16.30 -3.35 -15.25
C PRO A 35 17.32 -4.49 -15.19
N ALA A 36 17.31 -5.37 -16.20
CA ALA A 36 18.18 -6.54 -16.27
C ALA A 36 19.68 -6.18 -16.20
N PRO A 37 20.52 -6.99 -15.53
CA PRO A 37 21.93 -6.70 -15.31
C PRO A 37 22.73 -6.63 -16.61
N LYS A 38 23.70 -5.70 -16.66
CA LYS A 38 24.63 -5.54 -17.77
C LYS A 38 26.06 -5.90 -17.35
N TYR A 39 26.86 -6.34 -18.31
CA TYR A 39 28.21 -6.89 -18.14
C TYR A 39 29.18 -6.21 -19.10
N ARG A 40 30.45 -6.05 -18.69
CA ARG A 40 31.53 -5.61 -19.58
C ARG A 40 32.58 -6.72 -19.67
N GLY A 41 33.09 -6.95 -20.87
CA GLY A 41 34.34 -7.67 -21.02
C GLY A 41 35.48 -6.71 -20.69
N SER A 42 36.48 -7.18 -19.95
CA SER A 42 37.78 -6.52 -19.86
C SER A 42 38.86 -7.56 -20.15
N ALA A 43 39.69 -7.27 -21.14
CA ALA A 43 40.87 -8.06 -21.48
C ALA A 43 42.11 -7.17 -21.37
N THR A 44 43.11 -7.64 -20.64
CA THR A 44 44.38 -6.94 -20.44
C THR A 44 45.47 -7.64 -21.25
N LEU A 45 46.24 -6.85 -21.98
CA LEU A 45 47.49 -7.25 -22.63
C LEU A 45 48.65 -6.62 -21.86
N VAL A 46 49.69 -7.39 -21.59
CA VAL A 46 50.90 -6.96 -20.88
C VAL A 46 52.05 -6.87 -21.90
N PHE A 47 52.89 -5.85 -21.74
CA PHE A 47 54.01 -5.55 -22.62
C PHE A 47 55.31 -5.55 -21.80
N ASP A 48 56.37 -6.13 -22.33
CA ASP A 48 57.68 -6.22 -21.68
C ASP A 48 58.61 -5.08 -22.15
N GLU A 49 59.46 -4.56 -21.26
CA GLU A 49 60.42 -3.47 -21.54
C GLU A 49 61.73 -4.00 -22.16
N SER A 50 61.59 -4.92 -23.10
CA SER A 50 62.70 -5.56 -23.81
C SER A 50 63.57 -4.53 -24.53
N GLY A 51 64.88 -4.53 -24.23
CA GLY A 51 65.86 -3.63 -24.86
C GLY A 51 66.07 -2.30 -24.14
N ASN A 52 65.43 -2.06 -22.99
CA ASN A 52 65.57 -0.83 -22.18
C ASN A 52 65.38 0.47 -22.99
N PRO A 53 64.23 0.66 -23.68
CA PRO A 53 63.94 1.87 -24.43
C PRO A 53 63.79 3.10 -23.49
N PRO A 54 63.99 4.33 -24.00
CA PRO A 54 63.62 5.53 -23.26
C PRO A 54 62.15 5.49 -22.86
N ARG A 55 61.83 5.79 -21.59
CA ARG A 55 60.47 5.61 -21.03
C ARG A 55 59.39 6.32 -21.85
N ASP A 56 59.69 7.50 -22.37
CA ASP A 56 58.76 8.30 -23.19
C ASP A 56 58.43 7.64 -24.54
N GLN A 57 59.35 6.84 -25.10
CA GLN A 57 59.11 6.04 -26.30
C GLN A 57 58.17 4.88 -25.98
N PHE A 58 58.43 4.15 -24.90
CA PHE A 58 57.59 3.03 -24.48
C PHE A 58 56.15 3.46 -24.14
N VAL A 59 55.98 4.64 -23.53
CA VAL A 59 54.66 5.29 -23.31
C VAL A 59 53.95 5.59 -24.65
N GLN A 60 54.67 6.06 -25.66
CA GLN A 60 54.12 6.29 -27.00
C GLN A 60 53.75 4.97 -27.69
N ASP A 61 54.59 3.95 -27.61
CA ASP A 61 54.36 2.63 -28.23
C ASP A 61 53.13 1.93 -27.62
N LEU A 62 52.98 1.97 -26.29
CA LEU A 62 51.75 1.51 -25.60
C LEU A 62 50.50 2.27 -26.05
N THR A 63 50.63 3.59 -26.23
CA THR A 63 49.52 4.45 -26.68
C THR A 63 49.13 4.16 -28.13
N ALA A 64 50.11 3.91 -29.00
CA ALA A 64 49.91 3.47 -30.38
C ALA A 64 49.25 2.08 -30.42
N ALA A 65 49.69 1.13 -29.60
CA ALA A 65 49.07 -0.19 -29.47
C ALA A 65 47.60 -0.11 -29.01
N ALA A 66 47.27 0.78 -28.08
CA ALA A 66 45.88 1.04 -27.70
C ALA A 66 45.07 1.64 -28.88
N ALA A 67 45.65 2.59 -29.63
CA ALA A 67 45.00 3.20 -30.79
C ALA A 67 44.73 2.20 -31.93
N LEU A 68 45.63 1.25 -32.18
CA LEU A 68 45.49 0.21 -33.21
C LEU A 68 44.19 -0.60 -33.10
N THR A 69 43.64 -0.79 -31.89
CA THR A 69 42.37 -1.49 -31.67
C THR A 69 41.16 -0.89 -32.40
N ARG A 70 41.24 0.39 -32.79
CA ARG A 70 40.19 1.11 -33.53
C ARG A 70 40.46 1.23 -35.03
N THR A 71 41.59 0.71 -35.50
CA THR A 71 41.95 0.73 -36.92
C THR A 71 41.33 -0.45 -37.68
N PRO A 72 41.08 -0.32 -39.01
CA PRO A 72 40.61 -1.41 -39.86
C PRO A 72 41.42 -2.71 -39.71
N LEU A 73 42.73 -2.60 -39.50
CA LEU A 73 43.64 -3.73 -39.32
C LEU A 73 43.20 -4.70 -38.21
N VAL A 74 42.63 -4.17 -37.12
CA VAL A 74 42.12 -4.98 -36.00
C VAL A 74 40.61 -5.19 -36.11
N THR A 75 39.83 -4.17 -36.49
CA THR A 75 38.36 -4.26 -36.50
C THR A 75 37.84 -5.22 -37.56
N THR A 76 38.36 -5.21 -38.79
CA THR A 76 37.94 -6.12 -39.87
C THR A 76 38.24 -7.59 -39.51
N ARG A 77 39.42 -7.86 -38.90
CA ARG A 77 39.77 -9.20 -38.40
C ARG A 77 38.85 -9.64 -37.27
N ALA A 78 38.54 -8.75 -36.33
CA ALA A 78 37.64 -9.04 -35.23
C ALA A 78 36.19 -9.29 -35.67
N VAL A 79 35.68 -8.58 -36.69
CA VAL A 79 34.38 -8.86 -37.33
C VAL A 79 34.34 -10.30 -37.83
N GLY A 80 35.34 -10.70 -38.65
CA GLY A 80 35.43 -12.05 -39.21
C GLY A 80 35.55 -13.15 -38.16
N ARG A 81 36.40 -12.94 -37.14
CA ARG A 81 36.61 -13.92 -36.05
C ARG A 81 35.39 -14.11 -35.15
N LEU A 82 34.57 -13.09 -34.99
CA LEU A 82 33.41 -13.10 -34.08
C LEU A 82 32.07 -13.43 -34.76
N ASN A 83 32.06 -13.67 -36.09
CA ASN A 83 30.86 -13.80 -36.91
C ASN A 83 29.85 -12.66 -36.64
N ALA A 84 30.35 -11.44 -36.47
CA ALA A 84 29.55 -10.28 -36.13
C ALA A 84 28.92 -9.68 -37.40
N VAL A 85 27.59 -9.74 -37.53
CA VAL A 85 26.83 -9.28 -38.71
C VAL A 85 26.81 -7.74 -38.88
N ASN A 86 27.51 -7.00 -38.00
CA ASN A 86 27.48 -5.53 -37.98
C ASN A 86 28.67 -4.92 -38.73
N SER A 87 28.48 -3.70 -39.24
CA SER A 87 29.55 -2.90 -39.86
C SER A 87 30.74 -2.65 -38.92
N GLU A 88 31.93 -2.49 -39.48
CA GLU A 88 33.19 -2.25 -38.76
C GLU A 88 33.12 -1.05 -37.80
N GLN A 89 32.46 0.04 -38.21
CA GLN A 89 32.27 1.24 -37.39
C GLN A 89 31.42 1.00 -36.15
N ASP A 90 30.35 0.19 -36.28
CA ASP A 90 29.52 -0.23 -35.15
C ASP A 90 30.33 -1.07 -34.14
N LEU A 91 31.12 -2.03 -34.63
CA LEU A 91 31.96 -2.86 -33.75
C LEU A 91 33.08 -2.05 -33.07
N ALA A 92 33.70 -1.09 -33.78
CA ALA A 92 34.68 -0.16 -33.22
C ALA A 92 34.08 0.76 -32.14
N SER A 93 32.83 1.21 -32.30
CA SER A 93 32.11 2.02 -31.31
C SER A 93 31.83 1.28 -29.99
N LYS A 94 31.84 -0.06 -30.03
CA LYS A 94 31.46 -0.94 -28.91
C LYS A 94 32.62 -1.28 -27.98
N ILE A 95 33.82 -0.75 -28.22
CA ILE A 95 35.03 -1.03 -27.45
C ILE A 95 35.88 0.23 -27.21
N THR A 96 36.48 0.30 -26.02
CA THR A 96 37.51 1.27 -25.65
C THR A 96 38.75 0.51 -25.21
N ALA A 97 39.88 0.75 -25.88
CA ALA A 97 41.20 0.41 -25.36
C ALA A 97 41.82 1.63 -24.68
N GLN A 98 42.58 1.38 -23.60
CA GLN A 98 43.35 2.40 -22.89
C GLN A 98 44.71 1.82 -22.52
N ALA A 99 45.79 2.55 -22.82
CA ALA A 99 47.12 2.26 -22.31
C ALA A 99 47.21 2.66 -20.84
N ASN A 100 47.86 1.82 -20.02
CA ASN A 100 48.29 2.14 -18.67
C ASN A 100 49.82 1.94 -18.55
N PRO A 101 50.63 3.00 -18.75
CA PRO A 101 52.09 2.95 -18.62
C PRO A 101 52.60 2.87 -17.18
N GLY A 102 51.71 2.76 -16.18
CA GLY A 102 52.09 2.42 -14.80
C GLY A 102 52.20 0.91 -14.56
N ASP A 103 51.43 0.12 -15.30
CA ASP A 103 51.35 -1.35 -15.19
C ASP A 103 51.93 -2.06 -16.43
N ASN A 104 52.43 -1.30 -17.40
CA ASN A 104 52.88 -1.77 -18.72
C ASN A 104 51.80 -2.57 -19.48
N THR A 105 50.55 -2.08 -19.45
CA THR A 105 49.39 -2.77 -20.04
C THR A 105 48.60 -1.93 -21.04
N VAL A 106 47.86 -2.63 -21.91
CA VAL A 106 46.70 -2.08 -22.64
C VAL A 106 45.46 -2.85 -22.20
N VAL A 107 44.44 -2.12 -21.72
CA VAL A 107 43.18 -2.67 -21.22
C VAL A 107 42.07 -2.41 -22.24
N ILE A 108 41.50 -3.48 -22.79
CA ILE A 108 40.41 -3.47 -23.77
C ILE A 108 39.09 -3.75 -23.04
N THR A 109 38.22 -2.73 -22.98
CA THR A 109 36.93 -2.76 -22.27
C THR A 109 35.76 -2.60 -23.23
N THR A 110 34.75 -3.47 -23.14
CA THR A 110 33.53 -3.34 -23.96
C THR A 110 32.56 -2.28 -23.43
N VAL A 111 31.57 -1.89 -24.25
CA VAL A 111 30.31 -1.31 -23.76
C VAL A 111 29.50 -2.33 -22.94
N PRO A 112 28.48 -1.92 -22.16
CA PRO A 112 27.66 -2.85 -21.36
C PRO A 112 26.71 -3.72 -22.22
N TYR A 113 26.83 -5.05 -22.11
CA TYR A 113 25.95 -6.03 -22.76
C TYR A 113 25.05 -6.77 -21.75
N ALA A 114 23.87 -7.22 -22.19
CA ALA A 114 22.96 -8.02 -21.36
C ALA A 114 23.45 -9.46 -21.05
N SER A 115 24.49 -9.94 -21.75
CA SER A 115 25.06 -11.28 -21.53
C SER A 115 26.53 -11.23 -21.17
N LYS A 116 26.90 -11.91 -20.07
CA LYS A 116 28.28 -12.10 -19.60
C LYS A 116 29.15 -12.83 -20.64
N SER A 117 28.60 -13.80 -21.38
CA SER A 117 29.37 -14.55 -22.39
C SER A 117 29.70 -13.70 -23.60
N LYS A 118 28.72 -12.95 -24.15
CA LYS A 118 28.96 -12.02 -25.28
C LYS A 118 29.95 -10.91 -24.90
N ALA A 119 29.79 -10.34 -23.70
CA ALA A 119 30.72 -9.33 -23.19
C ALA A 119 32.16 -9.87 -23.12
N ARG A 120 32.33 -11.10 -22.62
CA ARG A 120 33.64 -11.77 -22.58
C ARG A 120 34.22 -12.01 -23.98
N GLN A 121 33.45 -12.64 -24.86
CA GLN A 121 33.88 -13.03 -26.21
C GLN A 121 34.37 -11.83 -27.04
N LEU A 122 33.72 -10.68 -26.91
CA LEU A 122 34.16 -9.44 -27.57
C LEU A 122 35.52 -8.95 -27.07
N ALA A 123 35.75 -8.94 -25.75
CA ALA A 123 37.04 -8.55 -25.18
C ALA A 123 38.16 -9.57 -25.49
N ASP A 124 37.89 -10.87 -25.35
CA ASP A 124 38.81 -11.96 -25.71
C ASP A 124 39.19 -11.88 -27.21
N GLY A 125 38.22 -11.63 -28.11
CA GLY A 125 38.45 -11.54 -29.56
C GLY A 125 39.31 -10.34 -29.97
N PHE A 126 39.00 -9.14 -29.49
CA PHE A 126 39.79 -7.94 -29.82
C PHE A 126 41.20 -7.97 -29.21
N ALA A 127 41.39 -8.57 -28.04
CA ALA A 127 42.73 -8.76 -27.48
C ALA A 127 43.58 -9.72 -28.32
N ALA A 128 42.97 -10.77 -28.87
CA ALA A 128 43.66 -11.69 -29.78
C ALA A 128 44.04 -10.99 -31.10
N GLU A 129 43.12 -10.23 -31.72
CA GLU A 129 43.43 -9.57 -33.00
C GLU A 129 44.38 -8.38 -32.89
N LEU A 130 44.39 -7.65 -31.76
CA LEU A 130 45.46 -6.67 -31.52
C LEU A 130 46.82 -7.38 -31.40
N SER A 131 46.90 -8.49 -30.67
CA SER A 131 48.16 -9.24 -30.54
C SER A 131 48.65 -9.80 -31.88
N ASN A 132 47.73 -10.23 -32.76
CA ASN A 132 48.05 -10.64 -34.12
C ASN A 132 48.60 -9.46 -34.95
N ALA A 133 47.90 -8.32 -34.93
CA ALA A 133 48.27 -7.14 -35.70
C ALA A 133 49.64 -6.56 -35.31
N LEU A 134 49.96 -6.54 -34.01
CA LEU A 134 51.27 -6.14 -33.50
C LEU A 134 52.37 -7.12 -33.96
N GLY A 135 52.10 -8.43 -33.94
CA GLY A 135 53.03 -9.46 -34.45
C GLY A 135 53.32 -9.31 -35.94
N ASP A 136 52.28 -9.07 -36.77
CA ASP A 136 52.43 -8.83 -38.20
C ASP A 136 53.23 -7.55 -38.50
N GLN A 137 52.91 -6.45 -37.80
CA GLN A 137 53.65 -5.20 -37.91
C GLN A 137 55.12 -5.43 -37.58
N GLN A 138 55.42 -6.16 -36.50
CA GLN A 138 56.79 -6.47 -36.14
C GLN A 138 57.49 -7.34 -37.19
N ALA A 139 56.84 -8.40 -37.68
CA ALA A 139 57.41 -9.27 -38.70
C ALA A 139 57.73 -8.51 -40.01
N SER A 140 56.95 -7.47 -40.34
CA SER A 140 57.26 -6.58 -41.46
C SER A 140 58.49 -5.70 -41.20
N LEU A 141 58.63 -5.15 -39.99
CA LEU A 141 59.77 -4.31 -39.60
C LEU A 141 61.08 -5.09 -39.48
N SER A 142 61.05 -6.29 -38.89
CA SER A 142 62.24 -7.14 -38.76
C SER A 142 62.72 -7.65 -40.12
N LYS A 143 61.79 -7.91 -41.05
CA LYS A 143 62.13 -8.20 -42.45
C LYS A 143 62.73 -6.98 -43.15
N GLN A 144 62.14 -5.80 -43.01
CA GLN A 144 62.68 -4.58 -43.62
C GLN A 144 64.12 -4.29 -43.13
N SER A 145 64.40 -4.48 -41.83
CA SER A 145 65.76 -4.34 -41.31
C SER A 145 66.71 -5.44 -41.79
N SER A 146 66.26 -6.70 -41.94
CA SER A 146 67.12 -7.75 -42.50
C SER A 146 67.44 -7.55 -43.98
N ASP A 147 66.46 -7.11 -44.76
CA ASP A 147 66.60 -6.83 -46.18
C ASP A 147 67.54 -5.63 -46.41
N ALA A 148 67.45 -4.58 -45.58
CA ALA A 148 68.37 -3.44 -45.59
C ALA A 148 69.81 -3.83 -45.20
N VAL A 149 69.98 -4.58 -44.11
CA VAL A 149 71.31 -5.07 -43.68
C VAL A 149 71.96 -5.97 -44.73
N ALA A 150 71.18 -6.80 -45.43
CA ALA A 150 71.69 -7.63 -46.54
C ALA A 150 72.14 -6.78 -47.74
N ALA A 151 71.43 -5.69 -48.05
CA ALA A 151 71.82 -4.76 -49.10
C ALA A 151 73.14 -4.02 -48.75
N ASP A 152 73.24 -3.49 -47.53
CA ASP A 152 74.46 -2.81 -47.04
C ASP A 152 75.68 -3.76 -47.03
N GLN A 153 75.52 -4.99 -46.54
CA GLN A 153 76.57 -6.00 -46.55
C GLN A 153 77.04 -6.31 -47.98
N THR A 154 76.12 -6.39 -48.94
CA THR A 154 76.45 -6.65 -50.36
C THR A 154 77.22 -5.47 -50.97
N ALA A 155 76.73 -4.24 -50.76
CA ALA A 155 77.38 -3.03 -51.26
C ALA A 155 78.80 -2.85 -50.70
N VAL A 156 79.00 -3.12 -49.41
CA VAL A 156 80.34 -3.07 -48.79
C VAL A 156 81.24 -4.20 -49.29
N ALA A 157 80.73 -5.41 -49.50
CA ALA A 157 81.53 -6.52 -50.02
C ALA A 157 82.09 -6.21 -51.43
N ASP A 158 81.29 -5.61 -52.32
CA ASP A 158 81.75 -5.18 -53.64
C ASP A 158 82.75 -4.00 -53.57
N GLN A 159 82.55 -3.05 -52.64
CA GLN A 159 83.55 -2.00 -52.39
C GLN A 159 84.90 -2.58 -51.91
N LEU A 160 84.86 -3.55 -50.99
CA LEU A 160 86.06 -4.17 -50.44
C LEU A 160 86.82 -4.94 -51.53
N LYS A 161 86.12 -5.76 -52.30
CA LYS A 161 86.64 -6.50 -53.47
C LYS A 161 87.22 -5.56 -54.54
N GLY A 162 86.59 -4.42 -54.77
CA GLY A 162 87.08 -3.37 -55.67
C GLY A 162 88.35 -2.67 -55.15
N LEU A 163 88.51 -2.52 -53.84
CA LEU A 163 89.73 -2.01 -53.20
C LEU A 163 90.85 -3.06 -53.21
N GLU A 164 90.55 -4.32 -52.94
CA GLU A 164 91.52 -5.43 -52.99
C GLU A 164 92.07 -5.63 -54.41
N ALA A 165 91.23 -5.57 -55.44
CA ALA A 165 91.68 -5.62 -56.84
C ALA A 165 92.61 -4.46 -57.20
N LYS A 166 92.32 -3.24 -56.72
CA LYS A 166 93.22 -2.07 -56.87
C LYS A 166 94.53 -2.27 -56.11
N LEU A 167 94.49 -2.82 -54.89
CA LEU A 167 95.67 -3.06 -54.07
C LEU A 167 96.59 -4.13 -54.70
N ALA A 168 96.01 -5.19 -55.28
CA ALA A 168 96.74 -6.22 -56.02
C ALA A 168 97.38 -5.68 -57.30
N ALA A 169 96.67 -4.83 -58.06
CA ALA A 169 97.25 -4.14 -59.22
C ALA A 169 98.35 -3.15 -58.83
N ALA A 170 98.22 -2.48 -57.68
CA ALA A 170 99.20 -1.55 -57.12
C ALA A 170 100.42 -2.23 -56.45
N ALA A 171 100.58 -3.55 -56.54
CA ALA A 171 101.70 -4.29 -55.92
C ALA A 171 103.10 -3.86 -56.39
N LYS A 172 103.22 -3.08 -57.48
CA LYS A 172 104.47 -2.48 -58.00
C LYS A 172 104.50 -0.94 -57.92
N ALA A 173 103.50 -0.31 -57.31
CA ALA A 173 103.41 1.14 -57.14
C ALA A 173 104.26 1.62 -55.94
N PRO A 174 104.54 2.95 -55.83
CA PRO A 174 105.18 3.53 -54.64
C PRO A 174 104.40 3.22 -53.35
N ILE A 175 105.12 3.14 -52.24
CA ILE A 175 104.59 2.73 -50.92
C ILE A 175 103.40 3.61 -50.51
N ASP A 176 103.55 4.92 -50.64
CA ASP A 176 102.56 5.96 -50.34
C ASP A 176 101.18 5.65 -50.98
N GLN A 177 101.19 5.15 -52.23
CA GLN A 177 99.97 4.83 -52.97
C GLN A 177 99.31 3.53 -52.47
N GLN A 178 100.10 2.59 -51.94
CA GLN A 178 99.56 1.41 -51.25
C GLN A 178 98.99 1.76 -49.88
N GLU A 179 99.61 2.68 -49.14
CA GLU A 179 99.13 3.11 -47.82
C GLU A 179 97.76 3.81 -47.90
N VAL A 180 97.56 4.69 -48.89
CA VAL A 180 96.24 5.33 -49.13
C VAL A 180 95.16 4.28 -49.43
N LEU A 181 95.45 3.25 -50.23
CA LEU A 181 94.50 2.18 -50.53
C LEU A 181 94.21 1.28 -49.32
N ARG A 182 95.20 1.01 -48.46
CA ARG A 182 95.00 0.30 -47.18
C ARG A 182 94.13 1.13 -46.22
N ALA A 183 94.41 2.42 -46.07
CA ALA A 183 93.61 3.32 -45.25
C ALA A 183 92.14 3.43 -45.73
N GLN A 184 91.89 3.37 -47.05
CA GLN A 184 90.53 3.29 -47.60
C GLN A 184 89.84 1.97 -47.25
N ARG A 185 90.50 0.82 -47.42
CA ARG A 185 89.97 -0.49 -46.98
C ARG A 185 89.64 -0.48 -45.48
N ASP A 186 90.53 0.07 -44.66
CA ASP A 186 90.40 0.07 -43.20
C ASP A 186 89.38 1.12 -42.70
N ALA A 187 88.98 2.08 -43.54
CA ALA A 187 87.79 2.92 -43.31
C ALA A 187 86.49 2.16 -43.65
N VAL A 188 86.45 1.42 -44.76
CA VAL A 188 85.28 0.62 -45.17
C VAL A 188 84.99 -0.51 -44.16
N LEU A 189 86.03 -1.20 -43.65
CA LEU A 189 85.88 -2.22 -42.61
C LEU A 189 85.32 -1.67 -41.29
N ARG A 190 85.75 -0.46 -40.88
CA ARG A 190 85.20 0.22 -39.70
C ARG A 190 83.74 0.60 -39.91
N HIS A 191 83.41 1.17 -41.07
CA HIS A 191 82.01 1.51 -41.39
C HIS A 191 81.08 0.29 -41.32
N LEU A 192 81.51 -0.88 -41.82
CA LEU A 192 80.75 -2.13 -41.68
C LEU A 192 80.59 -2.55 -40.22
N GLN A 193 81.63 -2.42 -39.39
CA GLN A 193 81.56 -2.72 -37.97
C GLN A 193 80.60 -1.77 -37.23
N ASP A 194 80.66 -0.46 -37.51
CA ASP A 194 79.77 0.56 -36.95
C ASP A 194 78.30 0.29 -37.34
N THR A 195 78.05 0.01 -38.62
CA THR A 195 76.72 -0.33 -39.16
C THR A 195 76.17 -1.64 -38.57
N LEU A 196 77.01 -2.66 -38.35
CA LEU A 196 76.59 -3.88 -37.65
C LEU A 196 76.24 -3.63 -36.18
N VAL A 197 77.03 -2.83 -35.46
CA VAL A 197 76.74 -2.45 -34.07
C VAL A 197 75.44 -1.63 -33.97
N ALA A 198 75.23 -0.67 -34.87
CA ALA A 198 74.00 0.12 -34.93
C ALA A 198 72.76 -0.75 -35.20
N ASN A 199 72.84 -1.71 -36.14
CA ASN A 199 71.74 -2.62 -36.45
C ASN A 199 71.49 -3.69 -35.36
N LEU A 200 72.52 -4.06 -34.59
CA LEU A 200 72.36 -4.88 -33.38
C LEU A 200 71.75 -4.11 -32.20
N ALA A 201 71.93 -2.78 -32.18
CA ALA A 201 71.36 -1.87 -31.18
C ALA A 201 69.94 -1.36 -31.54
N LEU A 202 69.37 -1.75 -32.69
CA LEU A 202 67.98 -1.46 -33.02
C LEU A 202 67.04 -2.09 -31.96
N PRO A 203 66.01 -1.36 -31.48
CA PRO A 203 65.12 -1.86 -30.44
C PRO A 203 64.31 -3.06 -30.94
N ARG A 204 64.74 -4.26 -30.53
CA ARG A 204 63.94 -5.49 -30.67
C ARG A 204 62.77 -5.44 -29.68
N VAL A 205 61.68 -4.81 -30.08
CA VAL A 205 60.41 -4.78 -29.33
C VAL A 205 59.83 -6.20 -29.24
N GLN A 206 60.25 -7.00 -28.25
CA GLN A 206 59.83 -8.38 -28.06
C GLN A 206 59.72 -8.73 -26.57
N THR A 207 58.48 -8.78 -26.06
CA THR A 207 57.73 -10.06 -26.02
C THR A 207 56.28 -9.81 -25.60
N LEU A 208 55.31 -10.15 -26.45
CA LEU A 208 53.88 -10.10 -26.12
C LEU A 208 53.45 -11.32 -25.30
N THR A 209 53.79 -11.33 -24.01
CA THR A 209 53.36 -12.41 -23.10
C THR A 209 51.94 -12.13 -22.59
N ARG A 210 50.97 -12.95 -22.98
CA ARG A 210 49.55 -12.82 -22.55
C ARG A 210 49.33 -13.24 -21.08
N VAL A 211 49.85 -12.47 -20.13
CA VAL A 211 49.71 -12.72 -18.68
C VAL A 211 48.44 -12.05 -18.14
N GLY A 212 47.28 -12.69 -18.33
CA GLY A 212 46.02 -12.19 -17.77
C GLY A 212 44.78 -13.03 -18.08
N PRO A 213 44.08 -13.60 -17.07
CA PRO A 213 42.80 -14.26 -17.30
C PRO A 213 41.71 -13.23 -17.61
N VAL A 214 41.20 -13.22 -18.84
CA VAL A 214 40.18 -12.27 -19.31
C VAL A 214 38.94 -12.32 -18.41
N THR A 215 38.76 -11.24 -17.65
CA THR A 215 37.84 -11.18 -16.51
C THR A 215 36.59 -10.40 -16.92
N ALA A 216 35.54 -11.15 -17.25
CA ALA A 216 34.24 -10.61 -17.62
C ALA A 216 33.50 -10.10 -16.37
N ASN A 217 33.90 -8.92 -15.92
CA ASN A 217 33.40 -8.29 -14.72
C ASN A 217 31.95 -7.81 -14.93
N LYS A 218 31.11 -8.01 -13.92
CA LYS A 218 29.76 -7.44 -13.87
C LYS A 218 29.90 -5.91 -13.94
N VAL A 219 29.04 -5.22 -14.67
CA VAL A 219 28.93 -3.77 -14.46
C VAL A 219 28.23 -3.59 -13.13
N GLU A 220 28.98 -3.11 -12.14
CA GLU A 220 28.42 -2.66 -10.88
C GLU A 220 27.65 -1.36 -11.14
N HIS A 221 26.44 -1.51 -11.65
CA HIS A 221 25.41 -0.50 -11.53
C HIS A 221 24.92 -0.49 -10.09
N ASP A 222 24.72 0.70 -9.53
CA ASP A 222 24.04 0.90 -8.26
C ASP A 222 22.61 0.35 -8.29
N ARG A 223 22.43 -0.93 -7.92
CA ARG A 223 21.35 -1.44 -7.05
C ARG A 223 21.43 -2.96 -6.82
N LEU A 224 21.03 -3.32 -5.59
CA LEU A 224 20.33 -4.55 -5.18
C LEU A 224 20.41 -5.77 -6.14
N ALA A 225 21.42 -6.62 -5.94
CA ALA A 225 21.18 -8.06 -6.05
C ALA A 225 20.30 -8.49 -4.85
N PRO A 226 19.21 -9.25 -5.03
CA PRO A 226 18.39 -9.76 -3.95
C PRO A 226 18.92 -11.12 -3.46
N THR A 227 19.27 -11.24 -2.17
CA THR A 227 19.88 -12.45 -1.60
C THR A 227 19.19 -12.91 -0.31
N THR A 228 18.37 -13.96 -0.46
CA THR A 228 18.29 -15.12 0.45
C THR A 228 17.95 -14.95 1.94
N VAL A 229 17.46 -13.80 2.39
CA VAL A 229 16.44 -13.75 3.47
C VAL A 229 15.23 -12.97 2.95
N PRO A 230 13.97 -13.42 3.14
CA PRO A 230 12.87 -12.87 2.37
C PRO A 230 12.34 -11.57 2.99
N GLY A 231 12.82 -10.42 2.50
CA GLY A 231 12.34 -9.10 2.91
C GLY A 231 10.83 -8.90 2.74
N TRP A 232 10.16 -9.72 1.91
CA TRP A 232 8.71 -9.77 1.81
C TRP A 232 8.02 -10.20 3.13
N MET A 233 8.68 -10.96 4.01
CA MET A 233 8.12 -11.33 5.32
C MET A 233 8.00 -10.12 6.25
N LEU A 234 9.03 -9.26 6.30
CA LEU A 234 8.99 -8.02 7.07
C LEU A 234 8.00 -7.02 6.47
N ALA A 235 7.93 -6.92 5.15
CA ALA A 235 6.92 -6.11 4.47
C ALA A 235 5.50 -6.62 4.75
N ALA A 236 5.26 -7.92 4.69
CA ALA A 236 3.98 -8.54 5.02
C ALA A 236 3.58 -8.28 6.48
N GLY A 237 4.52 -8.34 7.43
CA GLY A 237 4.26 -7.99 8.83
C GLY A 237 3.81 -6.54 9.02
N VAL A 238 4.49 -5.57 8.39
CA VAL A 238 4.10 -4.15 8.43
C VAL A 238 2.74 -3.93 7.76
N LEU A 239 2.50 -4.55 6.60
CA LEU A 239 1.23 -4.48 5.88
C LEU A 239 0.08 -5.14 6.64
N ALA A 240 0.33 -6.22 7.39
CA ALA A 240 -0.68 -6.88 8.20
C ALA A 240 -1.12 -5.98 9.36
N ILE A 241 -0.19 -5.34 10.08
CA ILE A 241 -0.53 -4.39 11.16
C ILE A 241 -1.29 -3.17 10.59
N LEU A 242 -0.91 -2.68 9.40
CA LEU A 242 -1.67 -1.65 8.68
C LEU A 242 -3.09 -2.13 8.32
N GLY A 243 -3.22 -3.37 7.85
CA GLY A 243 -4.52 -4.00 7.58
C GLY A 243 -5.40 -4.11 8.82
N CYS A 244 -4.83 -4.50 9.97
CA CYS A 244 -5.50 -4.49 11.27
C CYS A 244 -6.00 -3.08 11.65
N ALA A 245 -5.19 -2.05 11.43
CA ALA A 245 -5.58 -0.67 11.69
C ALA A 245 -6.75 -0.22 10.81
N VAL A 246 -6.70 -0.53 9.50
CA VAL A 246 -7.79 -0.22 8.55
C VAL A 246 -9.07 -0.97 8.91
N ALA A 247 -8.99 -2.26 9.23
CA ALA A 247 -10.16 -3.07 9.63
C ALA A 247 -10.88 -2.50 10.87
N LEU A 248 -10.11 -2.08 11.89
CA LEU A 248 -10.65 -1.44 13.10
C LEU A 248 -11.25 -0.06 12.83
N VAL A 249 -10.75 0.70 11.85
CA VAL A 249 -11.34 1.98 11.42
C VAL A 249 -12.65 1.76 10.65
N VAL A 250 -12.69 0.80 9.72
CA VAL A 250 -13.90 0.49 8.91
C VAL A 250 -15.06 0.03 9.80
N GLU A 251 -14.83 -0.90 10.73
CA GLU A 251 -15.84 -1.32 11.71
C GLU A 251 -16.35 -0.13 12.57
N ARG A 252 -15.47 0.83 12.86
CA ARG A 252 -15.81 2.02 13.67
C ARG A 252 -16.59 3.08 12.90
N ILE A 253 -16.58 3.03 11.56
CA ILE A 253 -17.43 3.83 10.67
C ILE A 253 -18.82 3.17 10.50
N GLU A 254 -18.90 1.82 10.51
CA GLU A 254 -20.16 1.09 10.32
C GLU A 254 -21.20 1.20 11.46
N GLY A 255 -20.82 1.77 12.61
CA GLY A 255 -21.72 2.28 13.66
C GLY A 255 -22.95 1.42 14.01
N ARG A 256 -22.78 0.37 14.83
CA ARG A 256 -23.88 -0.54 15.23
C ARG A 256 -24.33 -0.36 16.69
N LEU A 257 -25.62 -0.58 16.95
CA LEU A 257 -26.20 -0.52 18.29
C LEU A 257 -25.81 -1.76 19.11
N ARG A 258 -25.11 -1.56 20.24
CA ARG A 258 -24.58 -2.64 21.11
C ARG A 258 -24.91 -2.48 22.60
N SER A 259 -25.72 -1.50 22.99
CA SER A 259 -26.14 -1.31 24.38
C SER A 259 -27.36 -0.40 24.48
N ARG A 260 -28.18 -0.61 25.52
CA ARG A 260 -29.34 0.22 25.89
C ARG A 260 -29.10 1.72 25.72
N ALA A 261 -28.09 2.26 26.40
CA ALA A 261 -27.76 3.68 26.37
C ALA A 261 -27.21 4.18 25.01
N ALA A 262 -27.04 3.31 24.01
CA ALA A 262 -26.83 3.69 22.61
C ALA A 262 -28.13 3.65 21.79
N VAL A 263 -29.02 2.70 22.05
CA VAL A 263 -30.38 2.65 21.50
C VAL A 263 -31.16 3.91 21.92
N GLU A 264 -31.19 4.20 23.23
CA GLU A 264 -31.91 5.37 23.80
C GLU A 264 -31.42 6.71 23.25
N ARG A 265 -30.17 6.78 22.76
CA ARG A 265 -29.61 7.98 22.10
C ARG A 265 -29.78 8.02 20.59
N ALA A 266 -29.96 6.89 19.92
CA ALA A 266 -30.13 6.83 18.46
C ALA A 266 -31.61 6.94 18.04
N PHE A 267 -32.53 6.66 18.96
CA PHE A 267 -33.98 6.79 18.74
C PHE A 267 -34.62 7.95 19.54
N GLY A 268 -33.91 8.57 20.48
CA GLY A 268 -34.49 9.52 21.45
C GLY A 268 -35.53 8.93 22.41
N LEU A 269 -35.74 7.60 22.38
CA LEU A 269 -36.83 6.88 23.02
C LEU A 269 -36.36 5.95 24.14
N ALA A 270 -37.25 5.65 25.09
CA ALA A 270 -36.98 4.66 26.12
C ALA A 270 -36.94 3.24 25.55
N VAL A 271 -36.00 2.42 26.03
CA VAL A 271 -36.03 0.96 25.82
C VAL A 271 -37.06 0.34 26.77
N LEU A 272 -38.08 -0.29 26.18
CA LEU A 272 -39.20 -0.95 26.88
C LEU A 272 -38.76 -2.26 27.52
N ALA A 273 -37.95 -3.05 26.79
CA ALA A 273 -37.37 -4.30 27.24
C ALA A 273 -36.08 -4.63 26.47
N GLU A 274 -35.19 -5.35 27.13
CA GLU A 274 -33.99 -5.95 26.53
C GLU A 274 -34.22 -7.47 26.53
N VAL A 275 -34.59 -8.02 25.37
CA VAL A 275 -34.91 -9.45 25.23
C VAL A 275 -33.59 -10.21 25.08
N PRO A 276 -33.27 -11.16 25.98
CA PRO A 276 -32.10 -12.02 25.82
C PRO A 276 -32.26 -12.96 24.62
N ALA A 277 -31.17 -13.64 24.25
CA ALA A 277 -31.24 -14.68 23.23
C ALA A 277 -32.07 -15.88 23.73
N PHE A 278 -32.82 -16.50 22.82
CA PHE A 278 -33.63 -17.70 23.01
C PHE A 278 -33.58 -18.53 21.72
N ASP A 279 -33.81 -19.83 21.80
CA ASP A 279 -33.63 -20.73 20.67
C ASP A 279 -34.90 -20.89 19.82
N GLY A 280 -34.69 -20.86 18.49
CA GLY A 280 -35.72 -20.99 17.47
C GLY A 280 -36.54 -19.71 17.20
N ASP A 281 -37.17 -19.65 16.04
CA ASP A 281 -38.08 -18.57 15.63
C ASP A 281 -39.48 -18.70 16.29
N GLY A 282 -39.56 -19.34 17.47
CA GLY A 282 -40.80 -19.74 18.11
C GLY A 282 -41.49 -18.65 18.94
N ILE A 283 -42.69 -18.99 19.41
CA ILE A 283 -43.45 -18.20 20.38
C ILE A 283 -42.95 -18.56 21.78
N VAL A 284 -41.86 -17.92 22.21
CA VAL A 284 -41.21 -18.08 23.52
C VAL A 284 -42.22 -18.04 24.67
N ALA A 285 -43.22 -17.15 24.59
CA ALA A 285 -44.30 -17.05 25.57
C ALA A 285 -45.10 -18.34 25.77
N ALA A 286 -45.18 -19.20 24.74
CA ALA A 286 -45.86 -20.49 24.76
C ALA A 286 -44.90 -21.69 24.91
N THR A 287 -43.71 -21.64 24.30
CA THR A 287 -42.72 -22.73 24.36
C THR A 287 -41.91 -22.74 25.65
N GLU A 288 -41.51 -21.57 26.15
CA GLU A 288 -40.74 -21.41 27.39
C GLU A 288 -41.31 -20.27 28.26
N PRO A 289 -42.52 -20.44 28.84
CA PRO A 289 -43.21 -19.36 29.55
C PRO A 289 -42.48 -18.82 30.79
N LEU A 290 -41.50 -19.57 31.32
CA LEU A 290 -40.68 -19.19 32.49
C LEU A 290 -39.28 -18.69 32.10
N SER A 291 -39.03 -18.41 30.82
CA SER A 291 -37.77 -17.85 30.33
C SER A 291 -37.65 -16.35 30.58
N ALA A 292 -36.42 -15.86 30.72
CA ALA A 292 -36.14 -14.42 30.81
C ALA A 292 -36.54 -13.65 29.54
N ALA A 293 -36.70 -14.34 28.39
CA ALA A 293 -37.22 -13.75 27.17
C ALA A 293 -38.76 -13.58 27.21
N ALA A 294 -39.50 -14.55 27.75
CA ALA A 294 -40.93 -14.39 28.01
C ALA A 294 -41.19 -13.23 29.01
N ASP A 295 -40.41 -13.14 30.10
CA ASP A 295 -40.52 -12.04 31.05
C ASP A 295 -40.17 -10.67 30.44
N ALA A 296 -39.18 -10.59 29.55
CA ALA A 296 -38.89 -9.36 28.82
C ALA A 296 -40.09 -8.89 27.97
N PHE A 297 -40.85 -9.80 27.34
CA PHE A 297 -42.10 -9.43 26.66
C PHE A 297 -43.24 -9.04 27.63
N ARG A 298 -43.26 -9.59 28.86
CA ARG A 298 -44.19 -9.14 29.93
C ARG A 298 -43.88 -7.71 30.40
N ASP A 299 -42.62 -7.27 30.36
CA ASP A 299 -42.22 -5.88 30.59
C ASP A 299 -42.69 -4.95 29.44
N VAL A 300 -42.67 -5.40 28.18
CA VAL A 300 -43.27 -4.66 27.05
C VAL A 300 -44.78 -4.47 27.26
N ARG A 301 -45.53 -5.54 27.55
CA ARG A 301 -46.96 -5.47 27.89
C ARG A 301 -47.23 -4.51 29.04
N THR A 302 -46.45 -4.61 30.12
CA THR A 302 -46.59 -3.77 31.32
C THR A 302 -46.31 -2.30 31.03
N SER A 303 -45.38 -2.01 30.12
CA SER A 303 -45.05 -0.65 29.69
C SER A 303 -46.14 -0.04 28.80
N LEU A 304 -46.68 -0.81 27.85
CA LEU A 304 -47.83 -0.40 27.03
C LEU A 304 -49.08 -0.14 27.89
N ALA A 305 -49.39 -1.03 28.85
CA ALA A 305 -50.51 -0.86 29.77
C ALA A 305 -50.38 0.40 30.67
N ARG A 306 -49.15 0.90 30.90
CA ARG A 306 -48.92 2.18 31.60
C ARG A 306 -49.11 3.40 30.69
N LEU A 307 -48.82 3.29 29.39
CA LEU A 307 -49.04 4.37 28.41
C LEU A 307 -50.53 4.65 28.16
N GLY A 308 -51.40 3.65 28.34
CA GLY A 308 -52.86 3.82 28.30
C GLY A 308 -53.47 4.53 29.51
N ARG A 309 -52.70 4.87 30.56
CA ARG A 309 -53.25 5.53 31.77
C ARG A 309 -53.12 7.06 31.73
N PRO A 310 -54.14 7.82 32.17
CA PRO A 310 -54.10 9.28 32.15
C PRO A 310 -53.02 9.84 33.09
N ARG A 311 -52.10 10.66 32.55
CA ARG A 311 -51.09 11.40 33.33
C ARG A 311 -51.71 12.65 33.98
N GLY A 312 -52.27 12.49 35.16
CA GLY A 312 -52.82 13.60 35.94
C GLY A 312 -51.75 14.61 36.37
N ARG A 313 -51.71 15.78 35.70
CA ARG A 313 -52.15 17.06 36.30
C ARG A 313 -52.06 18.26 35.32
N ASN A 314 -51.00 18.34 34.50
CA ASN A 314 -50.72 19.49 33.62
C ASN A 314 -50.35 19.12 32.16
N GLY A 315 -50.55 17.87 31.73
CA GLY A 315 -50.21 17.40 30.37
C GLY A 315 -51.43 16.96 29.57
N ALA A 316 -51.38 17.12 28.24
CA ALA A 316 -52.44 16.71 27.31
C ALA A 316 -52.47 15.17 27.12
N GLY A 317 -52.89 14.43 28.16
CA GLY A 317 -53.03 12.98 28.13
C GLY A 317 -54.37 12.50 27.56
N ARG A 318 -54.42 11.24 27.11
CA ARG A 318 -55.67 10.54 26.76
C ARG A 318 -56.69 10.62 27.93
N PRO A 319 -58.00 10.78 27.64
CA PRO A 319 -59.04 10.75 28.67
C PRO A 319 -59.11 9.36 29.35
N ALA A 320 -59.61 9.34 30.59
CA ALA A 320 -59.50 8.21 31.52
C ALA A 320 -60.28 6.92 31.15
N SER A 321 -60.90 6.88 29.97
CA SER A 321 -61.75 5.78 29.48
C SER A 321 -61.18 5.01 28.28
N LEU A 322 -59.99 5.38 27.77
CA LEU A 322 -59.36 4.75 26.62
C LEU A 322 -58.14 3.92 27.03
N GLU A 323 -58.34 2.64 27.31
CA GLU A 323 -57.24 1.67 27.22
C GLU A 323 -56.69 1.61 25.78
N LEU A 324 -55.43 1.18 25.62
CA LEU A 324 -54.91 0.88 24.30
C LEU A 324 -55.66 -0.36 23.75
N SER A 325 -56.23 -0.23 22.56
CA SER A 325 -56.93 -1.32 21.83
C SER A 325 -56.12 -1.85 20.66
N SER A 326 -55.01 -1.20 20.30
CA SER A 326 -54.19 -1.58 19.16
C SER A 326 -52.73 -1.12 19.26
N ALA A 327 -51.82 -1.88 18.67
CA ALA A 327 -50.41 -1.51 18.53
C ALA A 327 -49.83 -1.91 17.15
N LEU A 328 -48.94 -1.07 16.61
CA LEU A 328 -48.09 -1.37 15.46
C LEU A 328 -46.73 -1.87 15.96
N VAL A 329 -46.19 -2.91 15.34
CA VAL A 329 -44.79 -3.32 15.50
C VAL A 329 -44.07 -3.15 14.17
N THR A 330 -42.92 -2.47 14.19
CA THR A 330 -42.08 -2.22 12.99
C THR A 330 -40.60 -2.17 13.40
N SER A 331 -39.68 -1.95 12.47
CA SER A 331 -38.24 -1.90 12.72
C SER A 331 -37.47 -0.97 11.78
N PRO A 332 -36.23 -0.54 12.11
CA PRO A 332 -35.40 0.24 11.19
C PRO A 332 -34.99 -0.51 9.91
N SER A 333 -34.85 -1.83 9.99
CA SER A 333 -34.41 -2.68 8.88
C SER A 333 -35.04 -4.07 8.94
N ALA A 334 -35.03 -4.76 7.80
CA ALA A 334 -35.46 -6.16 7.74
C ALA A 334 -34.52 -7.05 8.58
N GLY A 335 -35.08 -8.07 9.25
CA GLY A 335 -34.33 -8.98 10.12
C GLY A 335 -34.03 -8.46 11.53
N ASP A 336 -34.48 -7.25 11.88
CA ASP A 336 -34.41 -6.69 13.25
C ASP A 336 -35.41 -7.33 14.24
N GLY A 337 -36.29 -8.24 13.79
CA GLY A 337 -37.19 -9.03 14.65
C GLY A 337 -38.57 -8.41 14.94
N LYS A 338 -39.12 -7.64 14.00
CA LYS A 338 -40.49 -7.08 14.04
C LYS A 338 -41.55 -8.15 14.38
N THR A 339 -41.62 -9.22 13.59
CA THR A 339 -42.65 -10.26 13.68
C THR A 339 -42.47 -11.10 14.93
N THR A 340 -41.22 -11.44 15.26
CA THR A 340 -40.87 -12.10 16.52
C THR A 340 -41.37 -11.31 17.74
N THR A 341 -41.30 -9.98 17.68
CA THR A 341 -41.83 -9.08 18.72
C THR A 341 -43.37 -9.03 18.69
N ALA A 342 -43.99 -8.90 17.52
CA ALA A 342 -45.45 -8.86 17.36
C ALA A 342 -46.13 -10.13 17.87
N VAL A 343 -45.62 -11.30 17.47
CA VAL A 343 -46.16 -12.62 17.81
C VAL A 343 -46.00 -12.92 19.30
N ASN A 344 -44.82 -12.67 19.89
CA ASN A 344 -44.62 -12.88 21.32
C ASN A 344 -45.42 -11.86 22.17
N LEU A 345 -45.54 -10.61 21.72
CA LEU A 345 -46.41 -9.63 22.37
C LEU A 345 -47.89 -10.05 22.32
N ALA A 346 -48.35 -10.64 21.21
CA ALA A 346 -49.72 -11.15 21.09
C ALA A 346 -50.02 -12.26 22.11
N ALA A 347 -49.15 -13.26 22.21
CA ALA A 347 -49.28 -14.33 23.20
C ALA A 347 -49.24 -13.79 24.64
N ILE A 348 -48.33 -12.86 24.94
CA ILE A 348 -48.24 -12.23 26.26
C ILE A 348 -49.45 -11.33 26.56
N VAL A 349 -50.11 -10.71 25.58
CA VAL A 349 -51.40 -10.03 25.82
C VAL A 349 -52.51 -11.06 26.07
N ALA A 350 -52.56 -12.17 25.32
CA ALA A 350 -53.55 -13.22 25.51
C ALA A 350 -53.46 -13.93 26.89
N GLU A 351 -52.27 -14.04 27.51
CA GLU A 351 -52.10 -14.47 28.91
C GLU A 351 -53.05 -13.75 29.89
N THR A 352 -53.46 -12.51 29.58
CA THR A 352 -54.33 -11.71 30.44
C THR A 352 -55.82 -12.00 30.30
N GLY A 353 -56.20 -12.98 29.47
CA GLY A 353 -57.59 -13.30 29.14
C GLY A 353 -58.23 -12.37 28.11
N LYS A 354 -57.46 -11.43 27.54
CA LYS A 354 -57.90 -10.61 26.39
C LYS A 354 -57.83 -11.42 25.11
N SER A 355 -58.87 -11.33 24.28
CA SER A 355 -58.81 -11.82 22.90
C SER A 355 -57.89 -10.91 22.05
N VAL A 356 -57.05 -11.52 21.22
CA VAL A 356 -56.04 -10.81 20.41
C VAL A 356 -56.18 -11.16 18.94
N LEU A 357 -56.15 -10.14 18.08
CA LEU A 357 -56.07 -10.31 16.62
C LEU A 357 -54.73 -9.76 16.12
N VAL A 358 -53.87 -10.65 15.63
CA VAL A 358 -52.66 -10.26 14.89
C VAL A 358 -53.03 -10.12 13.41
N ILE A 359 -52.50 -9.08 12.76
CA ILE A 359 -52.62 -8.86 11.33
C ILE A 359 -51.21 -8.72 10.75
N ASP A 360 -50.86 -9.58 9.81
CA ASP A 360 -49.60 -9.49 9.04
C ASP A 360 -49.80 -8.45 7.92
N CYS A 361 -49.26 -7.25 8.14
CA CYS A 361 -49.30 -6.16 7.16
C CYS A 361 -48.07 -6.17 6.24
N ASP A 362 -47.11 -7.07 6.42
CA ASP A 362 -45.92 -7.19 5.56
C ASP A 362 -46.25 -8.03 4.31
N MET A 363 -47.10 -7.49 3.45
CA MET A 363 -47.47 -8.06 2.13
C MET A 363 -46.27 -8.23 1.17
N ARG A 364 -45.03 -7.90 1.57
CA ARG A 364 -43.81 -8.06 0.77
C ARG A 364 -42.98 -9.27 1.22
N ALA A 365 -42.90 -9.51 2.53
CA ALA A 365 -42.20 -10.65 3.13
C ALA A 365 -43.00 -11.22 4.31
N PRO A 366 -44.22 -11.74 4.08
CA PRO A 366 -45.10 -12.19 5.15
C PRO A 366 -44.57 -13.48 5.78
N ASN A 367 -44.51 -13.50 7.10
CA ASN A 367 -43.90 -14.57 7.88
C ASN A 367 -44.60 -14.84 9.22
N ALA A 368 -45.65 -14.08 9.59
CA ALA A 368 -46.36 -14.29 10.86
C ALA A 368 -47.04 -15.67 10.93
N HIS A 369 -47.45 -16.21 9.79
CA HIS A 369 -48.12 -17.50 9.67
C HIS A 369 -47.20 -18.68 10.04
N ASP A 370 -45.92 -18.64 9.62
CA ASP A 370 -44.90 -19.61 10.02
C ASP A 370 -44.70 -19.63 11.54
N HIS A 371 -44.56 -18.45 12.16
CA HIS A 371 -44.37 -18.31 13.61
C HIS A 371 -45.55 -18.87 14.43
N PHE A 372 -46.77 -18.80 13.90
CA PHE A 372 -47.98 -19.35 14.53
C PHE A 372 -48.28 -20.81 14.15
N GLY A 373 -47.61 -21.37 13.15
CA GLY A 373 -47.86 -22.73 12.65
C GLY A 373 -49.18 -22.87 11.90
N VAL A 374 -49.56 -21.87 11.09
CA VAL A 374 -50.80 -21.86 10.30
C VAL A 374 -50.53 -21.58 8.82
N ASP A 375 -51.43 -22.03 7.93
CA ASP A 375 -51.32 -21.77 6.50
C ASP A 375 -51.46 -20.28 6.17
N ALA A 376 -50.67 -19.77 5.21
CA ALA A 376 -50.65 -18.35 4.83
C ALA A 376 -52.02 -17.79 4.37
N GLY A 377 -52.85 -18.65 3.75
CA GLY A 377 -54.27 -18.43 3.49
C GLY A 377 -54.65 -17.25 2.57
N PRO A 378 -55.96 -16.98 2.43
CA PRO A 378 -56.47 -15.64 2.14
C PRO A 378 -56.29 -14.74 3.37
N GLY A 379 -56.12 -13.44 3.17
CA GLY A 379 -55.74 -12.54 4.27
C GLY A 379 -56.07 -11.07 4.07
N LEU A 380 -55.28 -10.19 4.69
CA LEU A 380 -55.49 -8.73 4.68
C LEU A 380 -55.65 -8.17 3.27
N SER A 381 -54.81 -8.58 2.32
CA SER A 381 -54.92 -8.17 0.91
C SER A 381 -56.27 -8.56 0.28
N ASP A 382 -56.80 -9.74 0.57
CA ASP A 382 -58.11 -10.20 0.08
C ASP A 382 -59.26 -9.40 0.73
N VAL A 383 -59.12 -8.97 1.99
CA VAL A 383 -60.07 -8.06 2.67
C VAL A 383 -60.03 -6.65 2.07
N LEU A 384 -58.84 -6.07 1.88
CA LEU A 384 -58.65 -4.74 1.28
C LEU A 384 -59.14 -4.67 -0.18
N LEU A 385 -59.18 -5.81 -0.88
CA LEU A 385 -59.76 -5.97 -2.21
C LEU A 385 -61.27 -6.26 -2.19
N GLY A 386 -61.88 -6.46 -1.02
CA GLY A 386 -63.30 -6.80 -0.86
C GLY A 386 -63.68 -8.22 -1.28
N ALA A 387 -62.71 -9.14 -1.34
CA ALA A 387 -62.92 -10.54 -1.72
C ALA A 387 -63.29 -11.46 -0.54
N ALA A 388 -63.02 -11.02 0.70
CA ALA A 388 -63.40 -11.69 1.95
C ALA A 388 -63.67 -10.66 3.04
N THR A 389 -64.33 -11.06 4.14
CA THR A 389 -64.47 -10.21 5.35
C THR A 389 -63.40 -10.54 6.39
N MET A 390 -63.16 -9.62 7.34
CA MET A 390 -62.14 -9.80 8.38
C MET A 390 -62.39 -11.04 9.26
N GLU A 391 -63.67 -11.38 9.50
CA GLU A 391 -64.07 -12.57 10.25
C GLU A 391 -63.75 -13.87 9.50
N GLN A 392 -63.81 -13.86 8.16
CA GLN A 392 -63.58 -15.03 7.31
C GLN A 392 -62.09 -15.38 7.20
N VAL A 393 -61.19 -14.39 7.35
CA VAL A 393 -59.73 -14.57 7.27
C VAL A 393 -59.03 -14.61 8.65
N ALA A 394 -59.76 -14.40 9.75
CA ALA A 394 -59.21 -14.42 11.10
C ALA A 394 -59.14 -15.86 11.67
N VAL A 395 -58.07 -16.57 11.32
CA VAL A 395 -57.82 -17.98 11.66
C VAL A 395 -57.32 -18.12 13.11
N PRO A 396 -57.79 -19.09 13.93
CA PRO A 396 -57.21 -19.37 15.24
C PRO A 396 -55.78 -19.92 15.12
N THR A 397 -54.91 -19.51 16.04
CA THR A 397 -53.50 -19.91 16.05
C THR A 397 -53.20 -21.06 17.01
N SER A 398 -51.94 -21.48 17.08
CA SER A 398 -51.43 -22.38 18.13
C SER A 398 -51.45 -21.79 19.55
N VAL A 399 -51.76 -20.49 19.72
CA VAL A 399 -51.87 -19.82 21.03
C VAL A 399 -53.32 -19.53 21.36
N GLU A 400 -53.78 -19.99 22.53
CA GLU A 400 -55.13 -19.71 23.02
C GLU A 400 -55.40 -18.20 23.14
N GLY A 401 -56.59 -17.77 22.74
CA GLY A 401 -56.97 -16.35 22.71
C GLY A 401 -56.39 -15.53 21.54
N VAL A 402 -55.45 -16.07 20.75
CA VAL A 402 -54.84 -15.37 19.60
C VAL A 402 -55.36 -15.89 18.27
N ARG A 403 -55.85 -14.97 17.42
CA ARG A 403 -56.17 -15.20 16.00
C ARG A 403 -55.18 -14.43 15.11
N LEU A 404 -54.90 -14.97 13.93
CA LEU A 404 -54.08 -14.34 12.89
C LEU A 404 -54.95 -14.05 11.65
N VAL A 405 -54.77 -12.85 11.09
CA VAL A 405 -55.04 -12.54 9.68
C VAL A 405 -53.70 -12.48 8.97
N GLY A 406 -53.43 -13.44 8.08
CA GLY A 406 -52.22 -13.41 7.25
C GLY A 406 -52.24 -12.24 6.26
N ALA A 407 -51.12 -11.96 5.60
CA ALA A 407 -51.07 -10.91 4.59
C ALA A 407 -51.94 -11.22 3.35
N GLY A 408 -52.24 -12.51 3.12
CA GLY A 408 -52.98 -13.02 1.96
C GLY A 408 -52.11 -13.07 0.71
N ARG A 409 -52.73 -12.85 -0.44
CA ARG A 409 -52.06 -12.92 -1.76
C ARG A 409 -51.05 -11.78 -1.94
N ALA A 410 -49.86 -12.11 -2.47
CA ALA A 410 -48.82 -11.13 -2.76
C ALA A 410 -49.32 -10.05 -3.75
N THR A 411 -49.14 -8.77 -3.41
CA THR A 411 -49.62 -7.63 -4.21
C THR A 411 -48.46 -6.75 -4.68
N GLN A 412 -48.60 -6.10 -5.85
CA GLN A 412 -47.54 -5.26 -6.41
C GLN A 412 -47.45 -3.86 -5.75
N ASN A 413 -48.49 -3.41 -5.04
CA ASN A 413 -48.53 -2.11 -4.39
C ASN A 413 -49.37 -2.13 -3.09
N PRO A 414 -48.81 -2.62 -1.97
CA PRO A 414 -49.53 -2.74 -0.70
C PRO A 414 -50.00 -1.39 -0.12
N ALA A 415 -49.14 -0.37 -0.13
CA ALA A 415 -49.49 1.00 0.30
C ALA A 415 -50.77 1.52 -0.37
N ALA A 416 -50.94 1.32 -1.69
CA ALA A 416 -52.14 1.76 -2.41
C ALA A 416 -53.42 0.94 -2.12
N LEU A 417 -53.33 -0.18 -1.40
CA LEU A 417 -54.48 -0.90 -0.85
C LEU A 417 -54.82 -0.40 0.55
N LEU A 418 -53.80 -0.20 1.40
CA LEU A 418 -53.94 0.37 2.75
C LEU A 418 -54.54 1.79 2.70
N ALA A 419 -54.07 2.63 1.76
CA ALA A 419 -54.58 3.98 1.50
C ALA A 419 -55.99 4.03 0.87
N ARG A 420 -56.66 2.88 0.65
CA ARG A 420 -58.02 2.79 0.09
C ARG A 420 -59.07 2.25 1.05
N GLN A 421 -58.67 1.65 2.17
CA GLN A 421 -59.55 1.23 3.26
C GLN A 421 -58.85 1.51 4.60
N HIS A 422 -58.90 2.75 5.09
CA HIS A 422 -58.32 3.08 6.39
C HIS A 422 -59.08 2.43 7.58
N ASP A 423 -60.33 2.04 7.38
CA ASP A 423 -61.22 1.53 8.43
C ASP A 423 -60.99 0.06 8.82
N PHE A 424 -60.09 -0.68 8.16
CA PHE A 424 -59.90 -2.12 8.44
C PHE A 424 -59.47 -2.39 9.90
N VAL A 425 -58.72 -1.46 10.51
CA VAL A 425 -58.34 -1.55 11.93
C VAL A 425 -59.54 -1.29 12.84
N SER A 426 -60.49 -0.45 12.44
CA SER A 426 -61.75 -0.26 13.16
C SER A 426 -62.59 -1.54 13.14
N SER A 427 -62.66 -2.26 12.02
CA SER A 427 -63.27 -3.60 11.95
C SER A 427 -62.51 -4.63 12.79
N ALA A 428 -61.18 -4.63 12.75
CA ALA A 428 -60.36 -5.51 13.59
C ALA A 428 -60.62 -5.31 15.09
N ARG A 429 -60.79 -4.06 15.55
CA ARG A 429 -61.14 -3.69 16.93
C ARG A 429 -62.55 -4.16 17.37
N THR A 430 -63.43 -4.61 16.45
CA THR A 430 -64.69 -5.26 16.84
C THR A 430 -64.59 -6.77 17.02
N LEU A 431 -63.43 -7.37 16.69
CA LEU A 431 -63.21 -8.83 16.67
C LEU A 431 -62.24 -9.32 17.74
N ALA A 432 -61.57 -8.41 18.45
CA ALA A 432 -60.65 -8.69 19.55
C ALA A 432 -60.52 -7.50 20.52
N ASP A 433 -60.23 -7.78 21.79
CA ASP A 433 -59.95 -6.77 22.82
C ASP A 433 -58.63 -6.02 22.57
N PHE A 434 -57.74 -6.59 21.75
CA PHE A 434 -56.49 -5.98 21.34
C PHE A 434 -56.08 -6.39 19.91
N VAL A 435 -55.63 -5.44 19.10
CA VAL A 435 -55.18 -5.65 17.72
C VAL A 435 -53.68 -5.38 17.59
N ILE A 436 -52.91 -6.30 16.99
CA ILE A 436 -51.48 -6.10 16.73
C ILE A 436 -51.24 -6.16 15.22
N LEU A 437 -50.61 -5.11 14.68
CA LEU A 437 -50.20 -5.05 13.28
C LEU A 437 -48.69 -5.33 13.19
N ASP A 438 -48.26 -6.43 12.56
CA ASP A 438 -46.85 -6.60 12.18
C ASP A 438 -46.62 -5.88 10.85
N ALA A 439 -45.82 -4.82 10.85
CA ALA A 439 -45.63 -3.96 9.69
C ALA A 439 -44.20 -4.03 9.14
N PRO A 440 -44.02 -3.83 7.82
CA PRO A 440 -42.70 -3.79 7.23
C PRO A 440 -41.81 -2.71 7.88
N PRO A 441 -40.48 -2.75 7.67
CA PRO A 441 -39.56 -1.77 8.24
C PRO A 441 -39.98 -0.33 7.93
N VAL A 442 -39.65 0.63 8.80
CA VAL A 442 -40.08 2.04 8.71
C VAL A 442 -39.69 2.72 7.38
N SER A 443 -38.66 2.21 6.70
CA SER A 443 -38.24 2.66 5.37
C SER A 443 -39.15 2.19 4.22
N ALA A 444 -40.09 1.28 4.45
CA ALA A 444 -41.11 0.86 3.51
C ALA A 444 -42.31 1.83 3.52
N HIS A 445 -42.76 2.24 2.34
CA HIS A 445 -43.86 3.21 2.18
C HIS A 445 -45.23 2.68 2.63
N ASP A 446 -45.35 1.38 2.92
CA ASP A 446 -46.59 0.78 3.40
C ASP A 446 -46.81 1.06 4.90
N THR A 447 -45.73 1.31 5.65
CA THR A 447 -45.77 1.54 7.10
C THR A 447 -46.31 2.94 7.44
N SER A 448 -46.11 3.94 6.59
CA SER A 448 -46.61 5.31 6.83
C SER A 448 -48.13 5.41 6.86
N GLU A 449 -48.85 4.53 6.16
CA GLU A 449 -50.31 4.45 6.22
C GLU A 449 -50.78 3.86 7.57
N LEU A 450 -50.12 2.81 8.04
CA LEU A 450 -50.49 2.03 9.24
C LEU A 450 -50.29 2.80 10.54
N VAL A 451 -49.27 3.67 10.60
CA VAL A 451 -48.85 4.43 11.80
C VAL A 451 -49.97 5.29 12.39
N TRP A 452 -50.91 5.78 11.57
CA TRP A 452 -52.04 6.60 12.01
C TRP A 452 -53.25 5.81 12.53
N MET A 453 -53.29 4.49 12.29
CA MET A 453 -54.47 3.64 12.58
C MET A 453 -54.43 2.99 13.97
N VAL A 454 -53.28 3.05 14.66
CA VAL A 454 -53.01 2.33 15.91
C VAL A 454 -52.96 3.25 17.14
N ASP A 455 -53.13 2.69 18.33
CA ASP A 455 -53.07 3.46 19.57
C ASP A 455 -51.63 3.65 20.11
N ALA A 456 -50.67 2.86 19.63
CA ALA A 456 -49.25 2.92 19.98
C ALA A 456 -48.35 2.29 18.88
N VAL A 457 -47.11 2.78 18.71
CA VAL A 457 -46.09 2.21 17.82
C VAL A 457 -44.92 1.66 18.65
N VAL A 458 -44.49 0.43 18.38
CA VAL A 458 -43.34 -0.24 19.00
C VAL A 458 -42.27 -0.52 17.95
N ILE A 459 -41.02 -0.14 18.25
CA ILE A 459 -39.89 -0.39 17.35
C ILE A 459 -39.08 -1.60 17.85
N ALA A 460 -38.93 -2.64 17.04
CA ALA A 460 -37.97 -3.71 17.26
C ALA A 460 -36.58 -3.32 16.70
N CYS A 461 -35.53 -3.55 17.47
CA CYS A 461 -34.14 -3.47 16.99
C CYS A 461 -33.31 -4.64 17.53
N ARG A 462 -32.22 -4.99 16.86
CA ARG A 462 -31.43 -6.21 17.11
C ARG A 462 -29.97 -5.91 17.45
N THR A 463 -29.58 -6.28 18.67
CA THR A 463 -28.27 -5.98 19.26
C THR A 463 -27.11 -6.47 18.40
N GLY A 464 -26.19 -5.58 18.04
CA GLY A 464 -25.04 -5.85 17.20
C GLY A 464 -25.34 -5.93 15.69
N VAL A 465 -26.61 -5.93 15.30
CA VAL A 465 -27.08 -6.00 13.90
C VAL A 465 -27.51 -4.63 13.40
N THR A 466 -28.45 -3.97 14.08
CA THR A 466 -29.01 -2.68 13.67
C THR A 466 -27.93 -1.58 13.63
N ARG A 467 -27.93 -0.78 12.56
CA ARG A 467 -27.03 0.38 12.40
C ARG A 467 -27.62 1.62 13.08
N VAL A 468 -26.76 2.45 13.65
CA VAL A 468 -27.11 3.72 14.30
C VAL A 468 -27.85 4.64 13.32
N ALA A 469 -27.31 4.87 12.12
CA ALA A 469 -27.94 5.70 11.09
C ALA A 469 -29.30 5.16 10.59
N ALA A 470 -29.55 3.84 10.69
CA ALA A 470 -30.86 3.29 10.36
C ALA A 470 -31.89 3.58 11.46
N ALA A 471 -31.48 3.50 12.72
CA ALA A 471 -32.32 3.86 13.86
C ALA A 471 -32.64 5.36 13.92
N GLU A 472 -31.64 6.21 13.68
CA GLU A 472 -31.79 7.67 13.62
C GLU A 472 -32.78 8.07 12.50
N HIS A 473 -32.65 7.49 11.30
CA HIS A 473 -33.60 7.73 10.20
C HIS A 473 -34.99 7.13 10.47
N ALA A 474 -35.10 6.00 11.16
CA ALA A 474 -36.40 5.44 11.55
C ALA A 474 -37.14 6.31 12.59
N GLN A 475 -36.42 6.96 13.51
CA GLN A 475 -37.01 8.00 14.37
C GLN A 475 -37.47 9.19 13.52
N GLU A 476 -36.59 9.74 12.68
CA GLU A 476 -36.87 10.91 11.83
C GLU A 476 -38.16 10.73 11.02
N VAL A 477 -38.34 9.57 10.38
CA VAL A 477 -39.55 9.24 9.62
C VAL A 477 -40.80 9.18 10.52
N LEU A 478 -40.73 8.56 11.70
CA LEU A 478 -41.88 8.45 12.62
C LEU A 478 -42.23 9.78 13.29
N GLU A 479 -41.25 10.66 13.50
CA GLU A 479 -41.42 12.02 14.02
C GLU A 479 -42.05 12.95 12.97
N VAL A 480 -41.63 12.85 11.70
CA VAL A 480 -42.29 13.52 10.56
C VAL A 480 -43.72 13.01 10.35
N LEU A 481 -43.98 11.73 10.62
CA LEU A 481 -45.33 11.13 10.65
C LEU A 481 -46.10 11.43 11.96
N GLY A 482 -45.64 12.36 12.81
CA GLY A 482 -46.41 12.90 13.93
C GLY A 482 -46.83 11.90 15.03
N SER A 483 -46.31 10.67 14.99
CA SER A 483 -46.75 9.56 15.85
C SER A 483 -45.58 9.12 16.74
N PRO A 484 -45.37 9.77 17.90
CA PRO A 484 -44.24 9.46 18.79
C PRO A 484 -44.35 8.02 19.30
N PRO A 485 -43.36 7.14 19.02
CA PRO A 485 -43.45 5.74 19.38
C PRO A 485 -43.48 5.52 20.90
N ALA A 486 -44.13 4.43 21.33
CA ALA A 486 -44.20 4.01 22.72
C ALA A 486 -42.81 3.71 23.32
N GLY A 487 -41.89 3.19 22.49
CA GLY A 487 -40.51 2.90 22.84
C GLY A 487 -39.92 1.78 21.97
N VAL A 488 -38.72 1.33 22.36
CA VAL A 488 -37.92 0.36 21.58
C VAL A 488 -37.78 -0.97 22.34
N VAL A 489 -37.93 -2.09 21.63
CA VAL A 489 -37.63 -3.45 22.11
C VAL A 489 -36.29 -3.88 21.52
N MET A 490 -35.33 -4.24 22.37
CA MET A 490 -33.97 -4.59 21.96
C MET A 490 -33.75 -6.10 22.04
N LEU A 491 -33.70 -6.78 20.89
CA LEU A 491 -33.54 -8.23 20.76
C LEU A 491 -32.06 -8.63 20.68
N THR A 492 -31.65 -9.55 21.54
CA THR A 492 -30.29 -10.11 21.51
C THR A 492 -30.25 -11.33 20.59
N PRO A 493 -29.42 -11.36 19.52
CA PRO A 493 -29.28 -12.55 18.70
C PRO A 493 -28.63 -13.68 19.49
N VAL A 494 -29.09 -14.93 19.26
CA VAL A 494 -28.35 -16.14 19.63
C VAL A 494 -26.93 -16.01 19.09
N ALA A 495 -25.95 -16.20 19.97
CA ALA A 495 -24.57 -16.30 19.54
C ALA A 495 -24.41 -17.63 18.79
N ALA A 496 -24.06 -17.57 17.50
CA ALA A 496 -23.71 -18.79 16.78
C ALA A 496 -22.55 -19.46 17.50
N GLU A 497 -22.79 -20.65 18.06
CA GLU A 497 -21.73 -21.46 18.67
C GLU A 497 -20.68 -21.75 17.60
N GLU A 498 -19.43 -21.37 17.86
CA GLU A 498 -18.33 -21.95 17.09
C GLU A 498 -18.24 -23.43 17.45
N PRO A 499 -18.14 -24.36 16.48
CA PRO A 499 -17.95 -25.77 16.79
C PRO A 499 -16.68 -25.91 17.62
N ALA A 500 -16.81 -26.40 18.85
CA ALA A 500 -15.71 -26.43 19.80
C ALA A 500 -14.63 -27.42 19.33
N ASP A 501 -13.47 -26.90 18.96
CA ASP A 501 -12.27 -27.69 18.63
C ASP A 501 -11.76 -28.44 19.86
N GLY A 502 -12.32 -29.63 20.09
CA GLY A 502 -11.76 -30.77 20.81
C GLY A 502 -11.03 -30.55 22.14
N ASP A 503 -11.74 -30.82 23.25
CA ASP A 503 -11.13 -31.59 24.35
C ASP A 503 -12.05 -32.76 24.76
N GLY A 504 -11.46 -33.86 25.21
CA GLY A 504 -12.05 -35.21 25.24
C GLY A 504 -12.97 -35.50 26.42
N GLY A 505 -14.04 -34.72 26.62
CA GLY A 505 -15.04 -34.97 27.65
C GLY A 505 -16.17 -35.90 27.21
N ALA A 506 -16.07 -37.21 27.47
CA ALA A 506 -17.12 -38.17 27.13
C ALA A 506 -18.44 -37.91 27.90
N ARG A 507 -19.45 -37.40 27.20
CA ARG A 507 -20.85 -37.37 27.65
C ARG A 507 -21.67 -38.38 26.86
N GLU A 508 -22.49 -39.16 27.56
CA GLU A 508 -23.29 -40.23 26.95
C GLU A 508 -24.29 -39.68 25.94
N ALA A 509 -24.32 -40.28 24.75
CA ALA A 509 -25.26 -39.91 23.71
C ALA A 509 -26.68 -40.33 24.10
N ARG A 510 -27.60 -39.36 24.21
CA ARG A 510 -29.04 -39.67 24.18
C ARG A 510 -29.38 -40.30 22.82
N PRO A 511 -30.25 -41.33 22.77
CA PRO A 511 -30.59 -41.99 21.51
C PRO A 511 -31.25 -41.01 20.54
N ALA A 512 -30.78 -41.02 19.30
CA ALA A 512 -31.34 -40.19 18.24
C ALA A 512 -32.79 -40.60 17.93
N ALA A 513 -33.67 -39.61 17.73
CA ALA A 513 -35.02 -39.86 17.23
C ALA A 513 -34.94 -40.44 15.81
N VAL A 514 -35.72 -41.51 15.56
CA VAL A 514 -35.78 -42.14 14.23
C VAL A 514 -36.46 -41.18 13.24
N PRO A 515 -35.83 -40.86 12.09
CA PRO A 515 -36.46 -40.01 11.08
C PRO A 515 -37.64 -40.75 10.44
N ILE A 516 -38.85 -40.26 10.70
CA ILE A 516 -40.08 -40.78 10.08
C ILE A 516 -40.11 -40.27 8.63
N THR A 517 -39.91 -41.17 7.67
CA THR A 517 -40.10 -40.85 6.24
C THR A 517 -41.58 -40.57 5.96
N PRO A 518 -41.96 -39.44 5.36
CA PRO A 518 -43.34 -39.19 4.97
C PRO A 518 -43.77 -40.18 3.87
N PRO A 519 -45.04 -40.64 3.86
CA PRO A 519 -45.53 -41.56 2.85
C PRO A 519 -45.59 -40.89 1.46
N THR A 520 -45.26 -41.65 0.42
CA THR A 520 -45.28 -41.18 -0.96
C THR A 520 -46.70 -40.79 -1.40
N PRO A 521 -46.93 -39.61 -2.00
CA PRO A 521 -48.25 -39.25 -2.51
C PRO A 521 -48.64 -40.16 -3.70
N PRO A 522 -49.92 -40.53 -3.85
CA PRO A 522 -50.40 -41.32 -4.98
C PRO A 522 -50.27 -40.54 -6.31
N ALA A 523 -50.19 -41.28 -7.42
CA ALA A 523 -49.94 -40.72 -8.73
C ALA A 523 -51.01 -39.69 -9.18
N ALA A 524 -50.57 -38.63 -9.86
CA ALA A 524 -51.43 -37.56 -10.32
C ALA A 524 -52.47 -38.03 -11.36
N ALA A 525 -53.71 -37.57 -11.21
CA ALA A 525 -54.75 -37.72 -12.22
C ALA A 525 -54.46 -36.82 -13.44
N PRO A 526 -54.85 -37.22 -14.67
CA PRO A 526 -54.67 -36.40 -15.86
C PRO A 526 -55.54 -35.12 -15.82
N PRO A 527 -55.06 -34.00 -16.41
CA PRO A 527 -55.79 -32.74 -16.40
C PRO A 527 -57.05 -32.80 -17.30
N PRO A 528 -58.10 -32.02 -16.97
CA PRO A 528 -59.31 -31.90 -17.80
C PRO A 528 -59.03 -31.15 -19.12
N PRO A 529 -59.85 -31.36 -20.16
CA PRO A 529 -59.69 -30.69 -21.46
C PRO A 529 -59.96 -29.17 -21.37
N PRO A 530 -59.35 -28.36 -22.25
CA PRO A 530 -59.50 -26.91 -22.22
C PRO A 530 -60.91 -26.44 -22.63
N ALA A 531 -61.39 -25.39 -21.97
CA ALA A 531 -62.66 -24.73 -22.30
C ALA A 531 -62.57 -23.90 -23.61
N PRO A 532 -63.69 -23.73 -24.35
CA PRO A 532 -63.71 -22.92 -25.57
C PRO A 532 -63.56 -21.42 -25.28
N PRO A 533 -63.03 -20.63 -26.24
CA PRO A 533 -62.79 -19.19 -26.06
C PRO A 533 -64.10 -18.37 -26.03
N ALA A 534 -64.13 -17.35 -25.18
CA ALA A 534 -65.21 -16.36 -25.11
C ALA A 534 -65.06 -15.29 -26.22
N PRO A 535 -66.17 -14.65 -26.67
CA PRO A 535 -66.16 -13.71 -27.80
C PRO A 535 -65.59 -12.32 -27.48
N GLU A 536 -65.07 -11.66 -28.52
CA GLU A 536 -64.44 -10.34 -28.49
C GLU A 536 -65.47 -9.18 -28.41
N PRO A 537 -65.33 -8.22 -27.47
CA PRO A 537 -66.11 -6.98 -27.46
C PRO A 537 -65.56 -5.93 -28.46
N ALA A 538 -66.46 -5.27 -29.19
CA ALA A 538 -66.10 -4.35 -30.28
C ALA A 538 -65.57 -2.98 -29.84
N ARG A 539 -64.82 -2.33 -30.75
CA ARG A 539 -64.34 -0.93 -30.64
C ARG A 539 -65.47 0.10 -30.78
N PRO A 540 -65.32 1.29 -30.17
CA PRO A 540 -65.72 2.57 -30.76
C PRO A 540 -64.54 3.28 -31.44
N ALA A 541 -64.85 4.22 -32.33
CA ALA A 541 -63.88 5.01 -33.13
C ALA A 541 -63.76 6.47 -32.59
N PRO A 542 -62.86 7.33 -33.10
CA PRO A 542 -62.36 8.50 -32.37
C PRO A 542 -63.13 9.80 -32.60
N ALA A 543 -62.89 10.79 -31.73
CA ALA A 543 -63.24 12.20 -31.93
C ALA A 543 -62.16 13.14 -31.37
N ALA A 544 -61.97 14.29 -32.03
CA ALA A 544 -61.05 15.39 -31.70
C ALA A 544 -61.50 16.64 -32.50
N PRO A 545 -60.80 17.80 -32.45
CA PRO A 545 -60.30 18.57 -31.29
C PRO A 545 -60.92 19.99 -31.25
N SER A 546 -60.70 20.78 -30.17
CA SER A 546 -61.05 22.21 -30.20
C SER A 546 -60.18 23.13 -29.31
N SER A 547 -59.63 24.13 -30.00
CA SER A 547 -58.78 25.29 -29.66
C SER A 547 -59.28 26.28 -28.56
N PRO A 548 -58.52 27.35 -28.19
CA PRO A 548 -58.55 27.96 -26.84
C PRO A 548 -58.92 29.47 -26.73
N SER A 549 -58.82 30.01 -25.49
CA SER A 549 -58.68 31.45 -25.09
C SER A 549 -59.96 32.32 -25.13
N PRO A 550 -60.03 33.56 -24.57
CA PRO A 550 -58.95 34.42 -23.99
C PRO A 550 -59.24 35.25 -22.68
N LEU A 551 -58.17 35.87 -22.13
CA LEU A 551 -58.04 37.19 -21.43
C LEU A 551 -58.89 37.63 -20.19
N SER A 552 -58.19 38.06 -19.12
CA SER A 552 -58.40 39.31 -18.31
C SER A 552 -57.61 39.26 -16.97
N SER A 553 -56.38 39.79 -16.84
CA SER A 553 -56.02 41.19 -16.51
C SER A 553 -56.53 41.78 -15.17
N SER A 554 -55.61 41.98 -14.21
CA SER A 554 -55.65 42.96 -13.10
C SER A 554 -54.24 43.11 -12.49
N SER A 555 -53.94 44.19 -11.76
CA SER A 555 -52.56 44.71 -11.61
C SER A 555 -52.28 45.54 -10.34
N VAL A 556 -50.99 45.89 -10.12
CA VAL A 556 -50.44 46.83 -9.10
C VAL A 556 -50.28 46.21 -7.69
N GLY A 557 -49.19 46.45 -6.94
CA GLY A 557 -47.96 47.20 -7.26
C GLY A 557 -46.92 47.19 -6.12
N ILE A 558 -45.71 47.72 -6.38
CA ILE A 558 -44.59 47.77 -5.44
C ILE A 558 -44.50 49.15 -4.76
N LEU A 559 -44.24 49.19 -3.46
CA LEU A 559 -43.86 50.41 -2.72
C LEU A 559 -42.76 50.11 -1.69
N THR A 560 -41.95 51.12 -1.38
CA THR A 560 -40.74 51.01 -0.54
C THR A 560 -40.58 52.22 0.40
N ARG A 561 -39.63 52.13 1.36
CA ARG A 561 -39.13 53.21 2.26
C ARG A 561 -40.08 53.65 3.40
N PRO A 562 -39.61 54.42 4.41
CA PRO A 562 -38.24 54.56 4.98
C PRO A 562 -38.20 54.43 6.53
N ALA A 563 -37.02 54.62 7.13
CA ALA A 563 -36.84 54.90 8.56
C ALA A 563 -36.71 56.42 8.86
N PRO A 564 -36.98 56.88 10.11
CA PRO A 564 -36.66 58.22 10.62
C PRO A 564 -35.48 58.22 11.63
N THR A 565 -35.09 59.37 12.18
CA THR A 565 -33.88 59.51 13.05
C THR A 565 -33.94 60.73 14.01
N ARG A 566 -33.43 60.58 15.25
CA ARG A 566 -33.00 61.60 16.26
C ARG A 566 -33.97 62.65 16.85
N SER A 567 -34.03 62.72 18.20
CA SER A 567 -33.90 63.91 19.12
C SER A 567 -34.73 63.69 20.42
N GLN A 568 -34.18 63.57 21.65
CA GLN A 568 -33.63 64.62 22.57
C GLN A 568 -34.71 65.52 23.23
N THR A 569 -34.87 65.67 24.58
CA THR A 569 -34.14 65.06 25.75
C THR A 569 -35.09 64.78 26.99
N PRO A 570 -34.97 65.25 28.29
CA PRO A 570 -35.69 64.63 29.45
C PRO A 570 -36.76 65.56 30.14
N PRO A 571 -37.42 65.19 31.28
CA PRO A 571 -36.83 65.42 32.63
C PRO A 571 -37.20 64.42 33.78
N ALA A 572 -36.33 64.40 34.81
CA ALA A 572 -36.58 64.24 36.26
C ALA A 572 -37.12 62.94 36.95
N ALA A 573 -36.34 62.52 37.97
CA ALA A 573 -36.70 61.96 39.29
C ALA A 573 -36.96 60.44 39.49
N GLU A 574 -36.35 59.95 40.59
CA GLU A 574 -36.28 58.60 41.19
C GLU A 574 -37.39 58.39 42.29
N PRO A 575 -37.55 57.23 43.00
CA PRO A 575 -36.61 56.10 43.19
C PRO A 575 -37.19 54.66 43.19
N ASP A 576 -36.30 53.71 43.56
CA ASP A 576 -36.49 52.34 44.08
C ASP A 576 -37.05 51.20 43.20
N SER A 577 -36.14 50.31 42.77
CA SER A 577 -36.42 48.87 42.52
C SER A 577 -35.14 48.00 42.41
N ALA A 578 -34.10 48.29 43.19
CA ALA A 578 -32.75 47.72 43.04
C ALA A 578 -32.52 46.29 43.63
N ASP A 579 -33.51 45.39 43.61
CA ASP A 579 -33.40 44.01 44.17
C ASP A 579 -34.02 42.88 43.29
N TRP A 580 -34.31 43.13 42.01
CA TRP A 580 -34.84 42.08 41.11
C TRP A 580 -33.86 41.64 40.01
N ALA A 581 -33.15 42.57 39.35
CA ALA A 581 -32.27 42.27 38.23
C ALA A 581 -31.10 41.32 38.60
N THR A 582 -30.43 41.60 39.73
CA THR A 582 -29.26 40.85 40.23
C THR A 582 -29.53 39.37 40.54
N ARG A 583 -30.79 38.98 40.69
CA ARG A 583 -31.20 37.59 40.98
C ARG A 583 -31.50 36.77 39.71
N VAL A 584 -31.83 37.43 38.61
CA VAL A 584 -32.06 36.77 37.30
C VAL A 584 -30.73 36.54 36.58
N GLU A 585 -29.87 37.56 36.50
CA GLU A 585 -28.57 37.46 35.83
C GLU A 585 -27.64 36.40 36.45
N THR A 586 -27.83 36.06 37.72
CA THR A 586 -27.02 35.04 38.42
C THR A 586 -27.50 33.60 38.24
N GLU A 587 -28.78 33.36 37.94
CA GLU A 587 -29.28 32.02 37.60
C GLU A 587 -29.07 31.69 36.11
N GLU A 588 -29.35 32.64 35.20
CA GLU A 588 -29.19 32.42 33.75
C GLU A 588 -27.71 32.20 33.36
N ALA A 589 -26.79 33.03 33.87
CA ALA A 589 -25.35 32.85 33.63
C ALA A 589 -24.80 31.53 34.25
N GLY A 590 -25.43 31.02 35.31
CA GLY A 590 -25.15 29.71 35.88
C GLY A 590 -25.60 28.57 34.95
N ALA A 591 -26.86 28.62 34.52
CA ALA A 591 -27.47 27.63 33.64
C ALA A 591 -26.74 27.52 32.29
N ASP A 592 -26.43 28.65 31.64
CA ASP A 592 -25.75 28.67 30.34
C ASP A 592 -24.28 28.26 30.44
N SER A 593 -23.56 28.69 31.48
CA SER A 593 -22.17 28.26 31.66
C SER A 593 -22.06 26.76 31.96
N GLU A 594 -23.06 26.14 32.61
CA GLU A 594 -23.10 24.68 32.77
C GLU A 594 -23.60 23.95 31.51
N SER A 595 -24.58 24.49 30.79
CA SER A 595 -25.10 23.88 29.55
C SER A 595 -24.03 23.86 28.45
N ILE A 596 -23.30 24.96 28.26
CA ILE A 596 -22.17 25.08 27.33
C ILE A 596 -21.02 24.15 27.75
N ARG A 597 -20.74 24.01 29.05
CA ARG A 597 -19.75 23.02 29.55
C ARG A 597 -20.18 21.58 29.26
N ARG A 598 -21.46 21.24 29.40
CA ARG A 598 -22.00 19.91 29.07
C ARG A 598 -21.97 19.63 27.56
N GLN A 599 -22.13 20.65 26.70
CA GLN A 599 -22.02 20.50 25.24
C GLN A 599 -20.55 20.41 24.74
N LEU A 600 -19.64 21.20 25.32
CA LEU A 600 -18.20 21.20 24.96
C LEU A 600 -17.42 20.03 25.59
N ALA A 601 -17.99 19.32 26.57
CA ALA A 601 -17.42 18.11 27.14
C ALA A 601 -17.45 16.94 26.14
N LEU A 602 -16.55 16.96 25.15
CA LEU A 602 -16.26 15.84 24.26
C LEU A 602 -16.10 14.57 25.12
N PRO A 603 -17.06 13.62 25.05
CA PRO A 603 -17.19 12.63 26.12
C PRO A 603 -15.93 11.77 26.17
N MET A 604 -15.29 11.69 27.34
CA MET A 604 -13.97 11.06 27.51
C MET A 604 -13.92 9.61 27.01
N ARG A 605 -15.07 8.92 26.94
CA ARG A 605 -15.24 7.60 26.31
C ARG A 605 -15.03 7.58 24.78
N ARG A 606 -15.35 8.67 24.06
CA ARG A 606 -14.95 8.86 22.65
C ARG A 606 -13.43 9.04 22.57
N VAL A 607 -12.85 9.96 23.37
CA VAL A 607 -11.40 10.25 23.38
C VAL A 607 -10.56 9.00 23.70
N ALA A 608 -10.92 8.26 24.76
CA ALA A 608 -10.27 7.01 25.12
C ALA A 608 -10.38 5.92 24.02
N SER A 609 -11.40 5.99 23.16
CA SER A 609 -11.52 5.08 22.00
C SER A 609 -10.65 5.48 20.81
N TRP A 610 -10.40 6.79 20.61
CA TRP A 610 -9.39 7.26 19.67
C TRP A 610 -7.97 6.94 20.16
N ALA A 611 -7.73 6.97 21.49
CA ALA A 611 -6.43 6.66 22.08
C ALA A 611 -5.93 5.25 21.74
N GLY A 612 -6.81 4.26 21.55
CA GLY A 612 -6.41 2.91 21.11
C GLY A 612 -5.85 2.90 19.68
N THR A 613 -6.58 3.49 18.72
CA THR A 613 -6.13 3.59 17.32
C THR A 613 -4.92 4.51 17.18
N ALA A 614 -4.88 5.61 17.92
CA ALA A 614 -3.71 6.49 17.98
C ALA A 614 -2.50 5.78 18.60
N GLY A 615 -2.68 4.99 19.64
CA GLY A 615 -1.64 4.14 20.24
C GLY A 615 -1.07 3.12 19.25
N LEU A 616 -1.92 2.50 18.44
CA LEU A 616 -1.49 1.59 17.36
C LEU A 616 -0.67 2.34 16.29
N MET A 617 -1.12 3.53 15.86
CA MET A 617 -0.40 4.36 14.88
C MET A 617 0.94 4.89 15.42
N VAL A 618 0.98 5.32 16.67
CA VAL A 618 2.20 5.75 17.37
C VAL A 618 3.15 4.56 17.57
N GLY A 619 2.63 3.40 17.95
CA GLY A 619 3.41 2.15 18.04
C GLY A 619 4.02 1.75 16.70
N MET A 620 3.25 1.80 15.61
CA MET A 620 3.74 1.60 14.24
C MET A 620 4.83 2.62 13.88
N TRP A 621 4.64 3.91 14.17
CA TRP A 621 5.65 4.95 13.94
C TRP A 621 6.95 4.68 14.73
N PHE A 622 6.85 4.26 15.99
CA PHE A 622 8.00 3.84 16.79
C PHE A 622 8.69 2.61 16.20
N ILE A 623 7.94 1.58 15.76
CA ILE A 623 8.51 0.39 15.11
C ILE A 623 9.27 0.77 13.83
N ILE A 624 8.69 1.61 12.96
CA ILE A 624 9.34 2.10 11.74
C ILE A 624 10.61 2.90 12.07
N ARG A 625 10.57 3.78 13.08
CA ARG A 625 11.69 4.62 13.51
C ARG A 625 12.81 3.83 14.21
N ILE A 626 12.47 2.79 14.96
CA ILE A 626 13.45 1.97 15.68
C ILE A 626 14.15 1.01 14.70
N PHE A 627 13.37 0.28 13.89
CA PHE A 627 13.86 -0.88 13.14
C PHE A 627 14.17 -0.63 11.65
N LEU A 628 13.48 0.31 10.98
CA LEU A 628 13.68 0.55 9.55
C LEU A 628 14.56 1.79 9.28
N PHE A 629 14.11 2.98 9.71
CA PHE A 629 14.68 4.25 9.27
C PHE A 629 15.06 5.19 10.41
N GLN A 630 16.30 5.70 10.38
CA GLN A 630 16.76 6.76 11.27
C GLN A 630 17.19 7.98 10.45
N SER A 631 16.79 9.18 10.88
CA SER A 631 17.24 10.43 10.25
C SER A 631 18.50 10.96 10.92
N PHE A 632 19.45 11.44 10.11
CA PHE A 632 20.67 12.09 10.55
C PHE A 632 20.79 13.48 9.91
N PHE A 633 21.45 14.39 10.62
CA PHE A 633 21.79 15.74 10.15
C PHE A 633 23.27 15.76 9.71
N ILE A 634 23.59 16.52 8.67
CA ILE A 634 24.95 16.65 8.13
C ILE A 634 25.59 17.97 8.61
N PRO A 635 26.52 17.93 9.59
CA PRO A 635 27.11 19.15 10.16
C PRO A 635 28.33 19.66 9.39
N SER A 636 28.96 18.87 8.51
CA SER A 636 30.26 19.18 7.91
C SER A 636 30.30 19.00 6.38
N PRO A 637 31.17 19.73 5.66
CA PRO A 637 31.23 19.69 4.19
C PRO A 637 32.01 18.49 3.62
N SER A 638 32.40 17.52 4.46
CA SER A 638 33.31 16.42 4.04
C SER A 638 32.75 15.47 2.98
N MET A 639 31.44 15.54 2.70
CA MET A 639 30.74 14.78 1.66
C MET A 639 30.26 15.66 0.48
N THR A 640 30.74 16.90 0.38
CA THR A 640 30.43 17.80 -0.75
C THR A 640 31.07 17.22 -2.03
N PRO A 641 30.37 17.12 -3.17
CA PRO A 641 29.07 17.72 -3.49
C PRO A 641 27.83 16.87 -3.17
N ALA A 642 27.98 15.58 -2.85
CA ALA A 642 26.88 14.64 -2.68
C ALA A 642 26.00 14.93 -1.44
N LEU A 643 26.58 15.44 -0.36
CA LEU A 643 25.88 15.93 0.83
C LEU A 643 26.53 17.22 1.32
N LYS A 644 25.71 18.22 1.64
CA LYS A 644 26.14 19.57 2.05
C LYS A 644 25.85 19.79 3.54
N PRO A 645 26.55 20.74 4.20
CA PRO A 645 26.20 21.16 5.56
C PRO A 645 24.75 21.65 5.64
N GLY A 646 24.02 21.21 6.66
CA GLY A 646 22.60 21.55 6.86
C GLY A 646 21.60 20.53 6.33
N ASP A 647 22.03 19.60 5.47
CA ASP A 647 21.17 18.57 4.90
C ASP A 647 20.69 17.56 5.98
N ARG A 648 19.51 16.96 5.77
CA ARG A 648 19.07 15.77 6.52
C ARG A 648 18.87 14.59 5.60
N VAL A 649 19.40 13.45 6.02
CA VAL A 649 19.32 12.17 5.30
C VAL A 649 18.52 11.15 6.09
N LEU A 650 18.00 10.14 5.38
CA LEU A 650 17.48 8.90 5.95
C LEU A 650 18.48 7.77 5.77
N VAL A 651 18.65 7.01 6.85
CA VAL A 651 19.52 5.85 6.95
C VAL A 651 18.68 4.60 7.13
N SER A 652 18.86 3.64 6.23
CA SER A 652 18.29 2.30 6.31
C SER A 652 19.18 1.42 7.16
N LYS A 653 18.67 1.02 8.34
CA LYS A 653 19.31 0.01 9.20
C LYS A 653 19.16 -1.40 8.65
N LEU A 654 18.20 -1.61 7.77
CA LEU A 654 17.84 -2.91 7.21
C LEU A 654 18.70 -3.27 5.98
N SER A 655 19.29 -2.30 5.28
CA SER A 655 20.07 -2.54 4.05
C SER A 655 21.18 -3.58 4.25
N TYR A 656 22.02 -3.39 5.27
CA TYR A 656 23.12 -4.33 5.57
C TYR A 656 22.70 -5.60 6.34
N ARG A 657 21.38 -5.83 6.46
CA ARG A 657 20.78 -7.13 6.83
C ARG A 657 20.13 -7.84 5.62
N LEU A 658 20.13 -7.19 4.45
CA LEU A 658 19.55 -7.70 3.20
C LEU A 658 20.62 -7.87 2.09
N HIS A 659 21.76 -7.19 2.20
CA HIS A 659 22.91 -7.33 1.31
C HIS A 659 24.20 -6.88 2.00
N ASP A 660 25.35 -7.39 1.54
CA ASP A 660 26.67 -6.92 2.02
C ASP A 660 26.92 -5.45 1.66
N VAL A 661 27.78 -4.79 2.43
CA VAL A 661 28.24 -3.41 2.19
C VAL A 661 29.00 -3.35 0.86
N ARG A 662 28.74 -2.35 0.01
CA ARG A 662 29.34 -2.25 -1.33
C ARG A 662 30.22 -1.02 -1.50
N ARG A 663 31.18 -1.12 -2.43
CA ARG A 663 31.98 0.01 -2.89
C ARG A 663 31.05 1.06 -3.49
N GLY A 664 31.24 2.33 -3.12
CA GLY A 664 30.37 3.44 -3.50
C GLY A 664 29.22 3.73 -2.54
N ASP A 665 28.84 2.81 -1.64
CA ASP A 665 27.77 3.04 -0.67
C ASP A 665 28.14 4.17 0.31
N ILE A 666 27.21 5.10 0.58
CA ILE A 666 27.37 6.08 1.66
C ILE A 666 26.86 5.45 2.96
N VAL A 667 27.76 5.34 3.94
CA VAL A 667 27.52 4.75 5.26
C VAL A 667 27.43 5.82 6.33
N VAL A 668 26.52 5.62 7.29
CA VAL A 668 26.64 6.24 8.61
C VAL A 668 27.20 5.20 9.57
N PHE A 669 28.24 5.57 10.31
CA PHE A 669 28.94 4.69 11.26
C PHE A 669 29.30 5.45 12.54
N LYS A 670 29.35 4.72 13.65
CA LYS A 670 29.84 5.25 14.92
C LYS A 670 31.32 5.61 14.80
N ARG A 671 31.73 6.70 15.45
CA ARG A 671 33.13 7.12 15.54
C ARG A 671 34.07 5.95 15.91
N PRO A 672 35.11 5.67 15.11
CA PRO A 672 36.04 4.58 15.42
C PRO A 672 36.95 4.95 16.60
N PRO A 673 37.39 3.97 17.43
CA PRO A 673 38.28 4.24 18.58
C PRO A 673 39.63 4.86 18.20
N THR A 674 40.09 4.65 16.97
CA THR A 674 41.35 5.17 16.42
C THR A 674 41.33 6.69 16.14
N LEU A 675 40.16 7.34 16.14
CA LEU A 675 40.03 8.79 15.91
C LEU A 675 40.04 9.58 17.23
N SER A 676 41.20 10.11 17.61
CA SER A 676 41.44 10.81 18.88
C SER A 676 40.51 12.03 19.10
N ARG A 677 40.10 12.25 20.36
CA ARG A 677 39.07 13.24 20.73
C ARG A 677 39.46 14.70 20.45
N GLU A 678 40.74 15.02 20.45
CA GLU A 678 41.24 16.37 20.17
C GLU A 678 41.06 16.78 18.70
N ILE A 679 41.17 15.84 17.75
CA ILE A 679 41.13 16.14 16.31
C ILE A 679 39.69 16.40 15.86
N ALA A 680 38.83 15.37 15.88
CA ALA A 680 37.46 15.47 15.37
C ALA A 680 36.44 16.13 16.34
N GLY A 681 36.92 16.85 17.35
CA GLY A 681 36.12 17.50 18.39
C GLY A 681 35.35 16.56 19.35
N PRO A 682 34.78 17.10 20.44
CA PRO A 682 34.14 16.30 21.49
C PRO A 682 32.68 15.87 21.18
N GLU A 683 31.97 16.54 20.27
CA GLU A 683 30.52 16.34 20.08
C GLU A 683 30.13 15.35 18.96
N VAL A 684 31.03 15.07 18.00
CA VAL A 684 30.72 14.22 16.84
C VAL A 684 30.78 12.74 17.22
N LYS A 685 29.60 12.11 17.34
CA LYS A 685 29.40 10.69 17.72
C LYS A 685 29.31 9.74 16.54
N ASP A 686 28.65 10.17 15.46
CA ASP A 686 28.43 9.40 14.23
C ASP A 686 29.02 10.17 13.04
N LEU A 687 29.59 9.45 12.08
CA LEU A 687 30.25 9.97 10.89
C LEU A 687 29.55 9.45 9.63
N VAL A 688 29.60 10.26 8.56
CA VAL A 688 29.04 9.91 7.24
C VAL A 688 30.18 9.94 6.22
N LYS A 689 30.44 8.82 5.53
CA LYS A 689 31.49 8.65 4.52
C LYS A 689 31.05 7.69 3.41
N ARG A 690 31.76 7.67 2.29
CA ARG A 690 31.59 6.67 1.22
C ARG A 690 32.53 5.48 1.44
N VAL A 691 32.04 4.28 1.19
CA VAL A 691 32.87 3.06 1.17
C VAL A 691 33.72 3.03 -0.09
N ILE A 692 35.03 3.03 0.08
CA ILE A 692 36.03 3.04 -0.99
C ILE A 692 36.74 1.70 -1.11
N GLY A 693 36.94 0.98 0.00
CA GLY A 693 37.56 -0.35 0.05
C GLY A 693 36.74 -1.35 0.86
N LEU A 694 36.75 -2.61 0.41
CA LEU A 694 36.02 -3.77 0.93
C LEU A 694 37.00 -4.79 1.57
N PRO A 695 36.51 -5.75 2.38
CA PRO A 695 37.36 -6.80 2.95
C PRO A 695 38.13 -7.59 1.87
N GLY A 696 39.45 -7.64 1.99
CA GLY A 696 40.35 -8.31 1.04
C GLY A 696 40.94 -7.40 -0.06
N ASP A 697 40.42 -6.20 -0.25
CA ASP A 697 41.02 -5.21 -1.17
C ASP A 697 42.40 -4.75 -0.67
N THR A 698 43.30 -4.37 -1.59
CA THR A 698 44.46 -3.52 -1.27
C THR A 698 44.21 -2.09 -1.74
N VAL A 699 44.14 -1.13 -0.81
CA VAL A 699 43.93 0.29 -1.10
C VAL A 699 45.25 1.07 -1.01
N GLU A 700 45.58 1.84 -2.04
CA GLU A 700 46.71 2.76 -2.11
C GLU A 700 46.18 4.15 -2.51
N ALA A 701 46.91 5.22 -2.18
CA ALA A 701 46.72 6.51 -2.83
C ALA A 701 48.08 7.07 -3.26
N ARG A 702 48.21 7.38 -4.55
CA ARG A 702 49.44 7.84 -5.19
C ARG A 702 49.12 8.86 -6.27
N ASP A 703 50.02 9.80 -6.50
CA ASP A 703 49.89 10.81 -7.57
C ASP A 703 48.55 11.58 -7.52
N GLY A 704 48.01 11.78 -6.30
CA GLY A 704 46.74 12.47 -6.04
C GLY A 704 45.47 11.61 -6.14
N HIS A 705 45.58 10.34 -6.54
CA HIS A 705 44.45 9.48 -6.88
C HIS A 705 44.38 8.23 -6.00
N VAL A 706 43.17 7.69 -5.80
CA VAL A 706 42.97 6.41 -5.12
C VAL A 706 43.13 5.26 -6.09
N ILE A 707 43.81 4.21 -5.65
CA ILE A 707 44.07 2.96 -6.36
C ILE A 707 43.54 1.83 -5.50
N VAL A 708 42.82 0.87 -6.08
CA VAL A 708 42.38 -0.36 -5.40
C VAL A 708 42.73 -1.58 -6.25
N ASP A 709 43.40 -2.56 -5.65
CA ASP A 709 43.91 -3.77 -6.32
C ASP A 709 44.74 -3.44 -7.59
N GLY A 710 45.62 -2.44 -7.45
CA GLY A 710 46.44 -1.89 -8.53
C GLY A 710 45.69 -0.99 -9.54
N ARG A 711 44.35 -0.90 -9.48
CA ARG A 711 43.55 -0.13 -10.44
C ARG A 711 43.12 1.22 -9.89
N MET A 712 43.43 2.28 -10.63
CA MET A 712 42.92 3.63 -10.35
C MET A 712 41.39 3.63 -10.26
N LEU A 713 40.85 4.10 -9.13
CA LEU A 713 39.42 4.12 -8.86
C LEU A 713 38.76 5.28 -9.63
N LYS A 714 37.61 5.02 -10.26
CA LYS A 714 36.84 6.07 -10.94
C LYS A 714 35.88 6.74 -9.96
N GLU A 715 36.16 7.99 -9.61
CA GLU A 715 35.46 8.71 -8.54
C GLU A 715 34.65 9.93 -9.05
N PRO A 716 33.53 9.73 -9.78
CA PRO A 716 32.75 10.83 -10.37
C PRO A 716 32.02 11.71 -9.34
N TYR A 717 32.05 11.31 -8.07
CA TYR A 717 31.51 12.03 -6.92
C TYR A 717 32.53 12.96 -6.26
N VAL A 718 33.83 12.87 -6.60
CA VAL A 718 34.88 13.77 -6.06
C VAL A 718 34.94 15.06 -6.90
N PRO A 719 35.07 16.26 -6.30
CA PRO A 719 35.23 17.52 -7.03
C PRO A 719 36.42 17.50 -8.01
N THR A 720 36.22 18.05 -9.21
CA THR A 720 37.27 18.15 -10.24
C THR A 720 38.49 18.90 -9.69
N GLY A 721 39.67 18.26 -9.76
CA GLY A 721 40.93 18.83 -9.26
C GLY A 721 41.20 18.63 -7.76
N ALA A 722 40.33 17.92 -7.02
CA ALA A 722 40.62 17.55 -5.64
C ALA A 722 41.71 16.47 -5.58
N ILE A 723 42.77 16.73 -4.81
CA ILE A 723 43.92 15.83 -4.64
C ILE A 723 43.72 14.97 -3.38
N THR A 724 43.93 13.66 -3.50
CA THR A 724 43.97 12.73 -2.36
C THR A 724 45.40 12.63 -1.81
N SER A 725 45.55 12.81 -0.49
CA SER A 725 46.81 12.63 0.23
C SER A 725 47.38 11.21 0.00
N PRO A 726 48.71 11.02 -0.12
CA PRO A 726 49.29 9.68 -0.30
C PRO A 726 48.95 8.71 0.82
N VAL A 727 48.75 7.44 0.47
CA VAL A 727 48.46 6.32 1.39
C VAL A 727 49.24 5.10 0.89
N PRO A 728 50.07 4.44 1.74
CA PRO A 728 50.80 3.24 1.33
C PRO A 728 49.83 2.07 1.06
N PRO A 729 50.20 1.09 0.20
CA PRO A 729 49.36 -0.07 -0.08
C PRO A 729 48.90 -0.79 1.21
N THR A 730 47.61 -0.72 1.49
CA THR A 730 46.98 -1.14 2.74
C THR A 730 45.95 -2.22 2.44
N LEU A 731 46.23 -3.47 2.86
CA LEU A 731 45.29 -4.59 2.76
C LEU A 731 44.16 -4.42 3.80
N ILE A 732 42.91 -4.48 3.35
CA ILE A 732 41.72 -4.31 4.19
C ILE A 732 41.34 -5.66 4.82
N ALA A 733 41.30 -5.70 6.15
CA ALA A 733 41.03 -6.91 6.92
C ALA A 733 39.61 -7.47 6.74
N PRO A 734 39.36 -8.75 7.08
CA PRO A 734 38.01 -9.31 7.19
C PRO A 734 37.07 -8.45 8.06
N ASN A 735 35.81 -8.29 7.63
CA ASN A 735 34.81 -7.39 8.22
C ASN A 735 35.28 -5.92 8.40
N HIS A 736 36.31 -5.46 7.67
CA HIS A 736 36.74 -4.06 7.69
C HIS A 736 36.51 -3.36 6.34
N TYR A 737 36.36 -2.04 6.40
CA TYR A 737 36.03 -1.19 5.26
C TYR A 737 36.91 0.07 5.26
N TRP A 738 37.46 0.42 4.10
CA TRP A 738 38.11 1.71 3.90
C TRP A 738 37.07 2.73 3.49
N VAL A 739 36.93 3.83 4.25
CA VAL A 739 35.90 4.85 4.02
C VAL A 739 36.53 6.22 3.81
N MET A 740 36.02 6.99 2.84
CA MET A 740 36.53 8.33 2.51
C MET A 740 35.41 9.34 2.31
N GLY A 741 35.71 10.62 2.51
CA GLY A 741 34.80 11.70 2.13
C GLY A 741 34.90 12.01 0.65
N ASP A 742 33.80 12.47 0.04
CA ASP A 742 33.81 12.94 -1.35
C ASP A 742 34.66 14.22 -1.49
N ASN A 743 34.69 15.06 -0.46
CA ASN A 743 35.54 16.26 -0.40
C ASN A 743 36.92 15.94 0.19
N ARG A 744 37.85 15.47 -0.66
CA ARG A 744 39.14 14.88 -0.23
C ARG A 744 40.03 15.81 0.60
N SER A 745 40.04 17.11 0.33
CA SER A 745 40.85 18.08 1.08
C SER A 745 40.22 18.52 2.41
N VAL A 746 38.93 18.24 2.64
CA VAL A 746 38.18 18.68 3.83
C VAL A 746 37.47 17.48 4.50
N SER A 747 38.16 16.34 4.56
CA SER A 747 37.62 15.09 5.09
C SER A 747 38.64 14.34 5.94
N GLU A 748 38.42 14.36 7.26
CA GLU A 748 38.94 13.34 8.17
C GLU A 748 38.22 12.02 7.87
N ASP A 749 38.98 11.02 7.41
CA ASP A 749 38.50 9.71 6.98
C ASP A 749 39.59 8.64 7.15
N SER A 750 39.46 7.45 6.51
CA SER A 750 40.38 6.32 6.75
C SER A 750 41.86 6.63 6.52
N ARG A 751 42.22 7.69 5.78
CA ARG A 751 43.59 8.23 5.71
C ARG A 751 44.21 8.59 7.07
N TYR A 752 43.37 8.93 8.05
CA TYR A 752 43.77 9.41 9.37
C TYR A 752 43.53 8.37 10.48
N PHE A 753 42.50 7.51 10.34
CA PHE A 753 42.08 6.56 11.38
C PHE A 753 42.06 5.08 10.95
N GLY A 754 42.48 4.76 9.73
CA GLY A 754 42.51 3.41 9.16
C GLY A 754 41.13 2.91 8.71
N SER A 755 41.06 1.62 8.36
CA SER A 755 39.80 0.94 8.04
C SER A 755 38.91 0.76 9.27
N ILE A 756 37.59 0.90 9.11
CA ILE A 756 36.61 0.69 10.20
C ILE A 756 36.08 -0.75 10.20
N SER A 757 35.75 -1.30 11.36
CA SER A 757 34.93 -2.53 11.43
C SER A 757 33.52 -2.27 10.92
N GLY A 758 32.93 -3.25 10.21
CA GLY A 758 31.53 -3.28 9.83
C GLY A 758 30.57 -3.15 11.02
N ASP A 759 30.98 -3.56 12.22
CA ASP A 759 30.17 -3.51 13.44
C ASP A 759 29.92 -2.07 13.94
N LEU A 760 30.70 -1.10 13.43
CA LEU A 760 30.49 0.32 13.66
C LEU A 760 29.43 0.92 12.72
N ILE A 761 29.10 0.26 11.60
CA ILE A 761 28.19 0.78 10.58
C ILE A 761 26.74 0.70 11.09
N VAL A 762 26.09 1.86 11.18
CA VAL A 762 24.70 2.02 11.64
C VAL A 762 23.70 1.77 10.52
N GLY A 763 24.08 2.06 9.26
CA GLY A 763 23.27 1.75 8.08
C GLY A 763 23.67 2.52 6.82
N ARG A 764 22.91 2.29 5.74
CA ARG A 764 23.10 2.94 4.43
C ARG A 764 22.31 4.24 4.34
N VAL A 765 22.95 5.33 3.93
CA VAL A 765 22.28 6.53 3.42
C VAL A 765 21.67 6.22 2.05
N PHE A 766 20.38 6.51 1.86
CA PHE A 766 19.67 6.18 0.61
C PHE A 766 18.72 7.29 0.11
N PHE A 767 18.42 8.29 0.95
CA PHE A 767 17.48 9.35 0.60
C PHE A 767 17.77 10.63 1.39
N GLN A 768 17.62 11.78 0.74
CA GLN A 768 17.73 13.11 1.32
C GLN A 768 16.34 13.71 1.50
N VAL A 769 16.03 14.20 2.71
CA VAL A 769 14.69 14.70 3.09
C VAL A 769 14.62 16.19 3.40
N TRP A 770 15.78 16.84 3.61
CA TRP A 770 15.85 18.27 3.89
C TRP A 770 17.18 18.86 3.37
N PRO A 771 17.20 20.11 2.88
CA PRO A 771 16.06 20.96 2.56
C PRO A 771 15.22 20.39 1.40
N ILE A 772 13.98 20.86 1.25
CA ILE A 772 13.05 20.36 0.20
C ILE A 772 13.65 20.55 -1.20
N SER A 773 14.45 21.61 -1.41
CA SER A 773 15.20 21.87 -2.65
C SER A 773 16.30 20.86 -2.99
N HIS A 774 16.67 19.97 -2.06
CA HIS A 774 17.62 18.88 -2.26
C HIS A 774 16.97 17.48 -2.08
N ILE A 775 15.63 17.37 -2.10
CA ILE A 775 14.96 16.08 -1.88
C ILE A 775 15.27 15.07 -3.00
N GLY A 776 15.70 13.85 -2.66
CA GLY A 776 16.14 12.89 -3.67
C GLY A 776 16.67 11.56 -3.15
N LEU A 777 16.82 10.60 -4.08
CA LEU A 777 17.49 9.31 -3.85
C LEU A 777 19.01 9.46 -3.93
N ILE A 778 19.72 8.65 -3.14
CA ILE A 778 21.19 8.57 -3.07
C ILE A 778 21.65 7.15 -3.43
#